data_AF-A0A8H5LFM5-F1
#
_entry.id   AF-A0A8H5LFM5-F1
#
_cell.length_a   1.000
_cell.length_b   1.000
_cell.length_c   1.000
_cell.angle_alpha   90.00
_cell.angle_beta   90.00
_cell.angle_gamma   90.00
#
_symmetry.space_group_name_H-M   'P 1'
#
loop_
_entity.id
_entity.type
_entity.pdbx_description
1 polymer ?
#
loop_
_entity_poly.entity_id
_entity_poly.type
_entity_poly.pdbx_seq_one_letter_code
_entity_poly.pdbx_strand_id
1 'polypeptide(L)'
;MPQSAENATPPTEPLQALPAAASAMKLSKSRHSTPVLESLPLSQSETNLAFRRSNPSAASLYASTLSPPGSRSISPAGRGSPSRVLSHTVFDARPSRPPPETGGDGSEPLNLILRAFVPHVSIYSSHDTDTLMDEKGFRNGLWELLRPFGEDVPGKVTIRDSNGMSKATEGFSIRFTRFGDNIEHPDPTVSGFRNPASSPGQNGSQASTSRGKQFLMDAEAVVNSHLSYAEDSFATLPQHGLFAGPGTGSEETSPYYALYLRRLLSGLPISPHETFSHPVACVVAISSRNPNPLEELKKLYTETKEGNQKLPPWVDSEFIRYYVLVHDEEKDDITRSMGLFEQMKRNMGPHCHLLRLRSSQSAETDDDSIPLPRSDWMSAQEELEDIRRSEDDEDFEDPTRYIFESDATAIRTFVREMVTMSVIPTMERNVSLWNDQVASRRRGLTGRFMNLSRKWAFTGSSRNSTGTSNARDNYNAAGFYGSEAPEAIMRKLADYAFMLRDWKLAHSTYDLLRSDFSDSKAWKHHAAANEMAALSLLLLPQQMSSKNRAETIDQMLEAAFYSYNTRCSAPYGALRSLLLGLELLRLRGGTNIDDAGRWGVRLLESKISGSVGDALIKERLAICYGSKEGVGSWHWGSRRRKSATWSVLSADAWLQQSKHIQARRCLDEAQRMYSTLTHKEGITKFEAAGDFMASLQHSLAESPDVSDNEGEGDDDDDIDEESEALNDMKPRRPSTAAVDMYRDTTKEEGSSMDGGT
;
A
#
# COMPACT_ATOMS: atom_id res chain seq x y z
N MET A 1 37.70 20.41 54.59
CA MET A 1 38.00 21.25 55.77
C MET A 1 38.63 22.55 55.28
N PRO A 2 38.37 23.69 55.94
CA PRO A 2 37.15 24.17 56.61
C PRO A 2 36.40 25.14 55.63
N GLN A 3 35.49 26.08 55.94
CA GLN A 3 34.67 26.45 57.11
C GLN A 3 33.16 26.21 56.71
N SER A 4 32.04 26.55 57.38
CA SER A 4 31.64 27.50 58.46
C SER A 4 31.55 28.99 58.03
N ALA A 5 30.55 29.81 58.42
CA ALA A 5 29.25 29.56 59.07
C ALA A 5 28.29 30.77 58.88
N GLU A 6 27.02 30.62 59.31
CA GLU A 6 26.09 31.68 59.79
C GLU A 6 25.52 32.72 58.79
N ASN A 7 24.36 33.37 59.00
CA ASN A 7 23.41 33.35 60.14
C ASN A 7 21.93 33.70 59.78
N ALA A 8 21.00 33.28 60.66
CA ALA A 8 19.67 33.84 61.01
C ALA A 8 18.55 34.15 59.97
N THR A 9 17.30 34.24 60.46
CA THR A 9 16.04 34.52 59.71
C THR A 9 15.15 35.58 60.43
N PRO A 10 13.83 35.71 60.17
CA PRO A 10 13.11 36.86 59.56
C PRO A 10 12.60 37.92 60.60
N PRO A 11 11.73 38.93 60.27
CA PRO A 11 10.26 38.70 60.28
C PRO A 11 9.31 39.72 59.52
N THR A 12 8.01 39.35 59.44
CA THR A 12 6.75 40.17 59.42
C THR A 12 6.36 41.22 58.33
N GLU A 13 5.03 41.24 58.10
CA GLU A 13 4.17 42.21 57.37
C GLU A 13 3.61 43.29 58.37
N PRO A 14 2.42 43.94 58.24
CA PRO A 14 1.56 44.38 57.10
C PRO A 14 1.06 45.87 57.25
N LEU A 15 0.12 46.34 56.39
CA LEU A 15 -0.98 47.34 56.60
C LEU A 15 -1.64 47.63 55.21
N GLN A 16 -2.93 47.45 54.87
CA GLN A 16 -4.24 47.96 55.38
C GLN A 16 -4.45 49.50 55.26
N ALA A 17 -5.61 50.05 54.81
CA ALA A 17 -6.83 49.45 54.20
C ALA A 17 -7.78 50.53 53.58
N LEU A 18 -8.67 50.11 52.65
CA LEU A 18 -10.13 50.45 52.47
C LEU A 18 -10.64 51.94 52.46
N PRO A 19 -11.84 52.30 51.90
CA PRO A 19 -13.14 51.60 51.98
C PRO A 19 -14.02 51.59 50.70
N ALA A 20 -15.30 51.21 50.85
CA ALA A 20 -16.29 50.93 49.79
C ALA A 20 -17.61 51.72 49.96
N ALA A 21 -18.49 51.73 48.93
CA ALA A 21 -19.96 51.59 49.10
C ALA A 21 -20.79 51.57 47.78
N ALA A 22 -21.56 50.48 47.59
CA ALA A 22 -22.99 50.39 47.25
C ALA A 22 -23.64 50.95 45.94
N SER A 23 -24.55 50.11 45.40
CA SER A 23 -25.96 50.41 44.98
C SER A 23 -26.40 50.57 43.51
N ALA A 24 -27.24 49.59 43.11
CA ALA A 24 -28.60 49.73 42.55
C ALA A 24 -28.86 49.83 41.03
N MET A 25 -30.07 49.38 40.66
CA MET A 25 -30.59 49.18 39.28
C MET A 25 -31.53 50.30 38.85
N LYS A 26 -31.63 50.62 37.53
CA LYS A 26 -32.92 50.84 36.81
C LYS A 26 -32.76 51.10 35.29
N LEU A 27 -33.91 51.12 34.59
CA LEU A 27 -34.06 51.06 33.13
C LEU A 27 -34.30 52.43 32.42
N SER A 28 -34.04 52.43 31.11
CA SER A 28 -34.83 53.05 30.02
C SER A 28 -34.75 54.56 29.71
N LYS A 29 -34.40 54.87 28.44
CA LYS A 29 -35.22 55.50 27.37
C LYS A 29 -34.41 55.42 26.05
N SER A 30 -34.95 54.99 24.88
CA SER A 30 -36.00 55.61 24.02
C SER A 30 -35.51 56.90 23.33
N ARG A 31 -35.62 57.12 22.01
CA ARG A 31 -36.19 56.36 20.85
C ARG A 31 -35.70 57.01 19.52
N HIS A 32 -35.86 56.30 18.39
CA HIS A 32 -36.09 56.74 16.97
C HIS A 32 -35.30 55.83 15.99
N SER A 33 -35.77 55.42 14.79
CA SER A 33 -37.13 55.07 14.34
C SER A 33 -37.08 54.34 12.97
N THR A 34 -37.88 53.27 12.85
CA THR A 34 -38.32 52.47 11.67
C THR A 34 -38.66 53.28 10.39
N PRO A 35 -38.66 52.71 9.16
CA PRO A 35 -39.15 51.36 8.77
C PRO A 35 -38.11 50.48 8.01
N VAL A 36 -38.27 49.16 7.76
CA VAL A 36 -39.39 48.17 7.77
C VAL A 36 -40.22 48.06 6.47
N LEU A 37 -39.87 47.06 5.66
CA LEU A 37 -40.74 46.26 4.78
C LEU A 37 -40.01 44.92 4.57
N GLU A 38 -40.58 43.75 4.26
CA GLU A 38 -41.78 43.02 4.69
C GLU A 38 -41.70 41.65 3.97
N SER A 39 -41.12 40.66 4.67
CA SER A 39 -41.36 39.20 4.57
C SER A 39 -41.73 38.47 3.24
N LEU A 40 -40.96 37.38 2.98
CA LEU A 40 -41.40 36.06 2.43
C LEU A 40 -41.75 35.94 0.92
N PRO A 41 -41.78 34.73 0.32
CA PRO A 41 -41.10 33.45 0.66
C PRO A 41 -40.41 32.74 -0.55
N LEU A 42 -39.83 31.56 -0.29
CA LEU A 42 -39.70 30.37 -1.17
C LEU A 42 -39.27 30.51 -2.65
N SER A 43 -38.18 29.83 -3.00
CA SER A 43 -37.93 29.31 -4.35
C SER A 43 -37.16 27.98 -4.29
N GLN A 44 -37.88 26.85 -4.19
CA GLN A 44 -37.32 25.56 -4.60
C GLN A 44 -37.19 25.56 -6.13
N SER A 45 -35.97 25.48 -6.65
CA SER A 45 -35.71 25.17 -8.06
C SER A 45 -35.44 23.67 -8.21
N GLU A 46 -36.49 22.87 -8.08
CA GLU A 46 -36.43 21.42 -8.31
C GLU A 46 -36.36 21.08 -9.80
N THR A 47 -35.79 19.90 -10.09
CA THR A 47 -35.89 19.17 -11.36
C THR A 47 -35.53 19.91 -12.65
N ASN A 48 -34.29 19.67 -13.11
CA ASN A 48 -34.14 19.04 -14.42
C ASN A 48 -33.48 17.68 -14.19
N LEU A 49 -34.25 16.59 -14.31
CA LEU A 49 -33.82 15.24 -13.96
C LEU A 49 -33.26 14.49 -15.17
N ALA A 50 -31.94 14.54 -15.30
CA ALA A 50 -31.14 13.57 -16.03
C ALA A 50 -29.84 13.31 -15.24
N PHE A 51 -29.11 12.27 -15.61
CA PHE A 51 -27.82 11.86 -15.05
C PHE A 51 -27.87 11.36 -13.58
N ARG A 52 -27.89 10.03 -13.48
CA ARG A 52 -27.63 9.24 -12.28
C ARG A 52 -26.21 9.53 -11.77
N ARG A 53 -26.06 10.51 -10.88
CA ARG A 53 -24.78 10.80 -10.23
C ARG A 53 -24.29 9.58 -9.46
N SER A 54 -22.98 9.33 -9.47
CA SER A 54 -22.35 8.53 -8.43
C SER A 54 -22.60 9.19 -7.07
N ASN A 55 -22.78 8.38 -6.02
CA ASN A 55 -23.13 8.89 -4.69
C ASN A 55 -22.02 9.83 -4.19
N PRO A 56 -22.29 11.12 -3.86
CA PRO A 56 -21.24 12.07 -3.50
C PRO A 56 -20.43 11.68 -2.26
N SER A 57 -20.96 10.83 -1.37
CA SER A 57 -20.20 10.22 -0.27
C SER A 57 -19.14 9.22 -0.75
N ALA A 58 -19.40 8.47 -1.83
CA ALA A 58 -18.47 7.50 -2.40
C ALA A 58 -17.23 8.15 -3.04
N ALA A 59 -17.30 9.44 -3.42
CA ALA A 59 -16.18 10.20 -3.97
C ALA A 59 -14.94 10.21 -3.05
N SER A 60 -15.15 10.07 -1.74
CA SER A 60 -14.08 10.02 -0.74
C SER A 60 -13.21 8.75 -0.87
N LEU A 61 -13.77 7.63 -1.34
CA LEU A 61 -13.03 6.38 -1.58
C LEU A 61 -11.99 6.57 -2.70
N TYR A 62 -12.41 7.24 -3.77
CA TYR A 62 -11.60 7.47 -4.97
C TYR A 62 -10.60 8.65 -4.83
N ALA A 63 -10.60 9.36 -3.70
CA ALA A 63 -9.75 10.54 -3.46
C ALA A 63 -8.25 10.31 -3.69
N SER A 64 -7.78 9.06 -3.53
CA SER A 64 -6.39 8.63 -3.75
C SER A 64 -5.93 8.67 -5.22
N THR A 65 -6.87 8.79 -6.18
CA THR A 65 -6.60 8.94 -7.61
C THR A 65 -7.20 10.21 -8.24
N LEU A 66 -8.20 10.83 -7.60
CA LEU A 66 -8.82 12.08 -8.08
C LEU A 66 -7.96 13.33 -7.80
N SER A 67 -7.10 13.28 -6.78
CA SER A 67 -6.25 14.41 -6.39
C SER A 67 -4.98 14.49 -7.27
N PRO A 68 -4.65 15.63 -7.89
CA PRO A 68 -3.39 15.79 -8.63
C PRO A 68 -2.17 15.56 -7.72
N PRO A 69 -1.08 14.89 -8.18
CA PRO A 69 0.13 14.70 -7.40
C PRO A 69 0.65 15.98 -6.76
N GLY A 70 0.95 15.93 -5.46
CA GLY A 70 1.31 17.11 -4.65
C GLY A 70 0.13 17.89 -4.03
N SER A 71 -1.12 17.58 -4.38
CA SER A 71 -2.30 18.14 -3.70
C SER A 71 -2.47 17.52 -2.31
N ARG A 72 -2.00 18.21 -1.28
CA ARG A 72 -2.16 17.77 0.11
C ARG A 72 -3.62 17.83 0.54
N SER A 73 -4.13 16.75 1.12
CA SER A 73 -5.25 16.83 2.05
C SER A 73 -4.92 17.87 3.13
N ILE A 74 -5.87 18.75 3.44
CA ILE A 74 -5.55 19.97 4.18
C ILE A 74 -5.32 19.66 5.67
N SER A 75 -4.26 20.20 6.25
CA SER A 75 -4.03 20.19 7.71
C SER A 75 -3.72 21.61 8.19
N PRO A 76 -4.41 22.12 9.23
CA PRO A 76 -4.42 23.54 9.54
C PRO A 76 -3.24 23.98 10.43
N ALA A 77 -2.04 24.13 9.88
CA ALA A 77 -0.92 24.75 10.61
C ALA A 77 0.14 25.46 9.73
N GLY A 78 0.54 26.66 10.15
CA GLY A 78 1.87 27.23 9.89
C GLY A 78 2.13 27.89 8.52
N ARG A 79 2.23 29.22 8.49
CA ARG A 79 2.81 29.95 7.34
C ARG A 79 4.32 29.72 7.26
N GLY A 80 4.81 29.19 6.13
CA GLY A 80 6.24 29.12 5.80
C GLY A 80 6.48 29.37 4.31
N SER A 81 7.23 30.41 3.95
CA SER A 81 7.48 30.77 2.55
C SER A 81 8.59 29.90 1.94
N PRO A 82 8.46 29.40 0.70
CA PRO A 82 9.53 28.69 0.02
C PRO A 82 10.67 29.64 -0.36
N SER A 83 11.92 29.25 -0.09
CA SER A 83 13.10 30.02 -0.45
C SER A 83 13.43 29.88 -1.95
N ARG A 84 13.87 30.97 -2.58
CA ARG A 84 14.32 30.96 -3.98
C ARG A 84 15.74 30.37 -4.09
N VAL A 85 15.92 29.38 -4.97
CA VAL A 85 17.24 28.94 -5.43
C VAL A 85 17.59 29.71 -6.72
N LEU A 86 18.85 30.10 -6.89
CA LEU A 86 19.31 30.96 -7.98
C LEU A 86 19.93 30.16 -9.16
N SER A 87 20.09 30.86 -10.28
CA SER A 87 20.36 30.33 -11.62
C SER A 87 21.67 29.54 -11.79
N HIS A 88 21.67 28.65 -12.79
CA HIS A 88 22.80 27.83 -13.20
C HIS A 88 23.97 28.63 -13.83
N THR A 89 25.19 28.10 -13.67
CA THR A 89 26.33 28.35 -14.56
C THR A 89 26.64 27.12 -15.41
N VAL A 90 27.21 27.34 -16.60
CA VAL A 90 27.57 26.28 -17.56
C VAL A 90 28.98 25.73 -17.25
N PHE A 91 29.24 24.49 -17.66
CA PHE A 91 30.49 23.72 -17.48
C PHE A 91 30.75 23.13 -16.08
N ASP A 92 30.02 22.07 -15.74
CA ASP A 92 30.61 20.94 -15.00
C ASP A 92 29.95 19.60 -15.41
N ALA A 93 30.65 18.49 -15.24
CA ALA A 93 30.20 17.15 -15.61
C ALA A 93 29.47 16.48 -14.43
N ARG A 94 28.12 16.43 -14.51
CA ARG A 94 27.22 15.87 -13.49
C ARG A 94 27.72 14.53 -12.89
N PRO A 95 28.09 14.45 -11.61
CA PRO A 95 28.00 13.19 -10.87
C PRO A 95 26.51 12.79 -10.75
N SER A 96 26.23 11.49 -10.84
CA SER A 96 24.84 10.99 -10.87
C SER A 96 24.11 11.20 -9.54
N ARG A 97 22.86 11.69 -9.60
CA ARG A 97 21.93 11.84 -8.47
C ARG A 97 21.82 10.49 -7.71
N PRO A 98 22.12 10.41 -6.40
CA PRO A 98 21.77 9.24 -5.59
C PRO A 98 20.23 9.15 -5.46
N PRO A 99 19.66 7.98 -5.11
CA PRO A 99 18.23 7.89 -4.82
C PRO A 99 17.83 8.90 -3.74
N PRO A 100 16.66 9.58 -3.87
CA PRO A 100 16.27 10.63 -2.94
C PRO A 100 16.10 10.08 -1.52
N GLU A 101 16.73 10.71 -0.54
CA GLU A 101 16.60 10.30 0.86
C GLU A 101 15.33 10.89 1.48
N THR A 102 14.26 10.07 1.53
CA THR A 102 13.07 10.25 2.41
C THR A 102 12.53 11.68 2.51
N GLY A 103 12.19 12.27 1.37
CA GLY A 103 11.56 13.59 1.27
C GLY A 103 10.81 13.84 -0.05
N GLY A 104 10.49 12.76 -0.78
CA GLY A 104 9.71 12.79 -2.02
C GLY A 104 8.21 12.60 -1.77
N ASP A 105 7.42 12.67 -2.83
CA ASP A 105 5.97 12.42 -2.77
C ASP A 105 5.65 10.96 -2.40
N GLY A 106 4.52 10.75 -1.72
CA GLY A 106 4.02 9.42 -1.33
C GLY A 106 3.59 8.54 -2.52
N SER A 107 3.48 9.13 -3.72
CA SER A 107 3.28 8.42 -4.99
C SER A 107 4.56 7.81 -5.57
N GLU A 108 5.76 8.22 -5.12
CA GLU A 108 7.02 7.78 -5.73
C GLU A 108 7.25 6.28 -5.47
N PRO A 109 7.55 5.46 -6.51
CA PRO A 109 7.75 4.03 -6.36
C PRO A 109 8.80 3.63 -5.31
N LEU A 110 9.84 4.45 -5.10
CA LEU A 110 10.82 4.21 -4.03
C LEU A 110 10.18 4.29 -2.64
N ASN A 111 9.35 5.31 -2.39
CA ASN A 111 8.70 5.50 -1.10
C ASN A 111 7.65 4.41 -0.84
N LEU A 112 6.94 3.95 -1.89
CA LEU A 112 6.06 2.79 -1.81
C LEU A 112 6.84 1.51 -1.45
N ILE A 113 7.93 1.20 -2.15
CA ILE A 113 8.79 0.03 -1.83
C ILE A 113 9.32 0.10 -0.39
N LEU A 114 9.74 1.27 0.07
CA LEU A 114 10.27 1.47 1.42
C LEU A 114 9.22 1.40 2.53
N ARG A 115 7.95 1.78 2.26
CA ARG A 115 6.81 1.71 3.21
C ARG A 115 6.07 0.35 3.18
N ALA A 116 6.31 -0.47 2.16
CA ALA A 116 5.84 -1.86 2.10
C ALA A 116 6.61 -2.80 3.04
N PHE A 117 7.94 -2.75 2.99
CA PHE A 117 8.82 -3.58 3.81
C PHE A 117 9.20 -2.85 5.11
N VAL A 118 8.27 -2.87 6.07
CA VAL A 118 8.34 -2.19 7.37
C VAL A 118 7.96 -3.15 8.51
N PRO A 119 8.32 -2.88 9.78
CA PRO A 119 8.06 -3.81 10.87
C PRO A 119 6.57 -3.99 11.15
N HIS A 120 6.09 -5.23 11.18
CA HIS A 120 4.72 -5.56 11.57
C HIS A 120 4.58 -5.62 13.10
N VAL A 121 3.55 -4.96 13.63
CA VAL A 121 3.15 -4.98 15.04
C VAL A 121 1.73 -5.50 15.12
N SER A 122 1.55 -6.68 15.71
CA SER A 122 0.23 -7.26 15.90
C SER A 122 -0.51 -6.64 17.09
N ILE A 123 -1.84 -6.63 17.05
CA ILE A 123 -2.73 -6.20 18.13
C ILE A 123 -3.49 -7.41 18.66
N TYR A 124 -3.49 -7.60 19.99
CA TYR A 124 -4.30 -8.58 20.69
C TYR A 124 -4.96 -7.91 21.92
N SER A 125 -6.26 -7.63 21.83
CA SER A 125 -7.05 -6.95 22.85
C SER A 125 -7.66 -7.94 23.86
N SER A 126 -7.96 -7.45 25.06
CA SER A 126 -8.99 -8.03 25.92
C SER A 126 -10.40 -7.67 25.43
N HIS A 127 -11.39 -8.50 25.76
CA HIS A 127 -12.80 -8.24 25.43
C HIS A 127 -13.33 -6.91 26.02
N ASP A 128 -12.86 -6.50 27.19
CA ASP A 128 -13.16 -5.18 27.78
C ASP A 128 -12.51 -4.00 27.03
N THR A 129 -11.41 -4.23 26.32
CA THR A 129 -10.83 -3.23 25.40
C THR A 129 -11.67 -3.14 24.14
N ASP A 130 -12.05 -4.27 23.54
CA ASP A 130 -12.89 -4.27 22.34
C ASP A 130 -14.26 -3.63 22.62
N THR A 131 -14.87 -3.90 23.78
CA THR A 131 -16.11 -3.23 24.22
C THR A 131 -15.96 -1.70 24.34
N LEU A 132 -14.80 -1.21 24.80
CA LEU A 132 -14.51 0.22 24.86
C LEU A 132 -14.32 0.82 23.45
N MET A 133 -13.76 0.05 22.52
CA MET A 133 -13.63 0.44 21.11
C MET A 133 -14.98 0.47 20.40
N ASP A 134 -15.86 -0.52 20.64
CA ASP A 134 -17.23 -0.53 20.13
C ASP A 134 -18.03 0.68 20.62
N GLU A 135 -17.96 1.02 21.92
CA GLU A 135 -18.56 2.25 22.47
C GLU A 135 -18.07 3.54 21.78
N LYS A 136 -16.82 3.53 21.30
CA LYS A 136 -16.18 4.64 20.58
C LYS A 136 -16.50 4.65 19.08
N GLY A 137 -17.21 3.64 18.56
CA GLY A 137 -17.53 3.50 17.14
C GLY A 137 -16.48 2.74 16.30
N PHE A 138 -15.61 1.95 16.95
CA PHE A 138 -14.55 1.16 16.31
C PHE A 138 -14.84 -0.35 16.32
N ARG A 139 -15.80 -0.76 15.46
CA ARG A 139 -16.29 -2.15 15.30
C ARG A 139 -15.22 -3.19 14.99
N ASN A 140 -14.04 -2.77 14.54
CA ASN A 140 -12.91 -3.66 14.26
C ASN A 140 -11.84 -3.62 15.37
N GLY A 141 -12.21 -3.17 16.57
CA GLY A 141 -11.39 -3.13 17.77
C GLY A 141 -10.24 -2.12 17.72
N LEU A 142 -9.34 -2.22 18.69
CA LEU A 142 -8.22 -1.27 18.86
C LEU A 142 -7.28 -1.22 17.64
N TRP A 143 -7.23 -2.30 16.86
CA TRP A 143 -6.48 -2.36 15.60
C TRP A 143 -6.94 -1.28 14.60
N GLU A 144 -8.25 -1.05 14.48
CA GLU A 144 -8.82 -0.08 13.53
C GLU A 144 -8.40 1.35 13.86
N LEU A 145 -8.51 1.72 15.15
CA LEU A 145 -8.12 3.02 15.68
C LEU A 145 -6.60 3.28 15.55
N LEU A 146 -5.76 2.28 15.86
CA LEU A 146 -4.30 2.45 15.83
C LEU A 146 -3.71 2.46 14.41
N ARG A 147 -4.36 1.81 13.44
CA ARG A 147 -3.79 1.52 12.12
C ARG A 147 -3.19 2.72 11.38
N PRO A 148 -3.86 3.88 11.23
CA PRO A 148 -3.31 5.01 10.48
C PRO A 148 -2.05 5.61 11.14
N PHE A 149 -1.99 5.55 12.48
CA PHE A 149 -0.87 6.09 13.26
C PHE A 149 0.43 5.30 13.13
N GLY A 150 0.39 4.08 12.58
CA GLY A 150 1.59 3.33 12.21
C GLY A 150 2.26 3.85 10.93
N GLU A 151 1.52 4.57 10.08
CA GLU A 151 1.94 4.81 8.69
C GLU A 151 2.95 5.97 8.54
N ASP A 152 3.04 6.86 9.53
CA ASP A 152 4.11 7.85 9.72
C ASP A 152 4.38 8.03 11.22
N VAL A 153 5.51 7.52 11.71
CA VAL A 153 5.90 7.61 13.12
C VAL A 153 6.43 9.02 13.42
N PRO A 154 5.84 9.81 14.34
CA PRO A 154 6.08 11.24 14.39
C PRO A 154 7.55 11.67 14.59
N GLY A 155 8.07 12.41 13.60
CA GLY A 155 9.40 13.03 13.63
C GLY A 155 10.55 12.08 13.34
N LYS A 156 11.79 12.54 13.57
CA LYS A 156 12.98 11.76 13.19
C LYS A 156 13.18 10.55 14.10
N VAL A 157 13.44 9.41 13.47
CA VAL A 157 13.72 8.12 14.10
C VAL A 157 15.16 7.73 13.82
N THR A 158 15.98 7.56 14.86
CA THR A 158 17.38 7.14 14.71
C THR A 158 17.47 5.62 14.69
N ILE A 159 18.14 5.09 13.68
CA ILE A 159 18.39 3.65 13.47
C ILE A 159 19.89 3.42 13.37
N ARG A 160 20.40 2.32 13.93
CA ARG A 160 21.80 1.89 13.84
C ARG A 160 21.99 0.75 12.84
N ASP A 161 23.00 0.87 12.00
CA ASP A 161 23.44 -0.23 11.13
C ASP A 161 24.26 -1.28 11.92
N SER A 162 24.58 -2.39 11.26
CA SER A 162 25.39 -3.47 11.87
C SER A 162 26.85 -3.11 12.15
N ASN A 163 27.30 -1.90 11.76
CA ASN A 163 28.62 -1.34 12.06
C ASN A 163 28.56 -0.31 13.21
N GLY A 164 27.37 -0.06 13.78
CA GLY A 164 27.12 0.94 14.83
C GLY A 164 26.87 2.36 14.32
N MET A 165 26.85 2.58 13.00
CA MET A 165 26.59 3.90 12.41
C MET A 165 25.11 4.26 12.59
N SER A 166 24.86 5.37 13.29
CA SER A 166 23.51 5.87 13.54
C SER A 166 23.07 6.79 12.40
N LYS A 167 21.91 6.49 11.77
CA LYS A 167 21.26 7.36 10.78
C LYS A 167 19.88 7.79 11.28
N ALA A 168 19.60 9.09 11.22
CA ALA A 168 18.25 9.61 11.41
C ALA A 168 17.44 9.44 10.12
N THR A 169 16.25 8.86 10.23
CA THR A 169 15.31 8.63 9.12
C THR A 169 14.04 9.44 9.37
N GLU A 170 13.50 10.06 8.32
CA GLU A 170 12.17 10.69 8.29
C GLU A 170 11.18 9.74 7.59
N GLY A 171 9.89 9.79 7.94
CA GLY A 171 8.90 8.90 7.34
C GLY A 171 9.11 7.41 7.68
N PHE A 172 9.54 7.10 8.91
CA PHE A 172 9.59 5.71 9.36
C PHE A 172 8.16 5.22 9.65
N SER A 173 7.81 4.03 9.16
CA SER A 173 6.48 3.44 9.37
C SER A 173 6.58 2.08 10.06
N ILE A 174 5.49 1.66 10.67
CA ILE A 174 5.21 0.27 11.09
C ILE A 174 3.85 -0.16 10.53
N ARG A 175 3.58 -1.47 10.50
CA ARG A 175 2.28 -2.00 10.05
C ARG A 175 1.52 -2.59 11.23
N PHE A 176 0.41 -1.97 11.64
CA PHE A 176 -0.49 -2.59 12.60
C PHE A 176 -1.33 -3.68 11.93
N THR A 177 -1.26 -4.91 12.46
CA THR A 177 -2.09 -6.04 12.04
C THR A 177 -2.88 -6.59 13.22
N ARG A 178 -3.91 -7.39 12.95
CA ARG A 178 -4.50 -8.27 13.97
C ARG A 178 -3.53 -9.41 14.30
N PHE A 179 -3.63 -9.97 15.50
CA PHE A 179 -2.86 -11.15 15.90
C PHE A 179 -3.48 -12.43 15.31
N GLY A 180 -2.66 -13.31 14.72
CA GLY A 180 -3.12 -14.58 14.12
C GLY A 180 -3.66 -14.49 12.68
N ASP A 181 -4.00 -13.31 12.19
CA ASP A 181 -4.64 -13.12 10.89
C ASP A 181 -3.71 -13.27 9.67
N ASN A 182 -4.33 -13.49 8.50
CA ASN A 182 -3.69 -13.47 7.17
C ASN A 182 -2.53 -14.49 6.97
N ILE A 183 -2.45 -15.54 7.78
CA ILE A 183 -1.42 -16.59 7.67
C ILE A 183 -1.49 -17.32 6.31
N GLU A 184 -0.34 -17.53 5.66
CA GLU A 184 -0.15 -18.50 4.57
C GLU A 184 0.43 -19.80 5.15
N HIS A 185 -0.27 -20.92 4.98
CA HIS A 185 0.28 -22.23 5.31
C HIS A 185 1.23 -22.73 4.21
N PRO A 186 2.36 -23.37 4.58
CA PRO A 186 3.31 -23.92 3.62
C PRO A 186 2.69 -25.07 2.82
N ASP A 187 3.02 -25.15 1.53
CA ASP A 187 2.64 -26.27 0.69
C ASP A 187 3.72 -27.37 0.71
N PRO A 188 3.41 -28.60 1.19
CA PRO A 188 4.35 -29.71 1.12
C PRO A 188 4.66 -30.15 -0.32
N THR A 189 3.80 -29.88 -1.31
CA THR A 189 4.01 -30.41 -2.68
C THR A 189 5.10 -29.66 -3.47
N VAL A 190 5.24 -28.35 -3.29
CA VAL A 190 6.32 -27.51 -3.87
C VAL A 190 7.71 -27.84 -3.28
N SER A 191 7.80 -28.52 -2.13
CA SER A 191 9.07 -29.03 -1.59
C SER A 191 9.74 -30.09 -2.49
N GLY A 192 8.98 -30.71 -3.41
CA GLY A 192 9.44 -31.78 -4.29
C GLY A 192 9.41 -33.19 -3.67
N PHE A 193 8.97 -33.34 -2.42
CA PHE A 193 8.80 -34.64 -1.77
C PHE A 193 7.36 -35.16 -1.90
N ARG A 194 7.09 -35.98 -2.92
CA ARG A 194 5.84 -36.74 -3.03
C ARG A 194 5.82 -37.89 -2.00
N ASN A 195 5.17 -37.68 -0.86
CA ASN A 195 4.79 -38.77 0.04
C ASN A 195 3.54 -39.49 -0.51
N PRO A 196 3.57 -40.81 -0.75
CA PRO A 196 2.42 -41.56 -1.28
C PRO A 196 1.34 -41.88 -0.22
N ALA A 197 1.31 -41.14 0.89
CA ALA A 197 0.53 -41.48 2.09
C ALA A 197 -0.24 -40.28 2.69
N SER A 198 -0.44 -39.21 1.94
CA SER A 198 -1.38 -38.14 2.32
C SER A 198 -2.80 -38.51 1.88
N SER A 199 -3.76 -38.48 2.82
CA SER A 199 -5.17 -38.73 2.57
C SER A 199 -5.76 -37.79 1.50
N PRO A 200 -6.80 -38.22 0.74
CA PRO A 200 -7.44 -37.36 -0.26
C PRO A 200 -8.21 -36.21 0.42
N GLY A 201 -7.63 -35.00 0.44
CA GLY A 201 -8.29 -33.84 1.05
C GLY A 201 -7.53 -32.51 1.16
N GLN A 202 -6.24 -32.41 0.81
CA GLN A 202 -5.49 -31.13 0.94
C GLN A 202 -4.62 -30.80 -0.28
N ASN A 203 -5.14 -29.95 -1.18
CA ASN A 203 -4.43 -29.46 -2.37
C ASN A 203 -3.64 -28.17 -2.07
N GLY A 204 -2.58 -28.26 -1.26
CA GLY A 204 -1.79 -27.11 -0.78
C GLY A 204 -1.26 -26.19 -1.88
N SER A 205 -0.72 -26.74 -2.97
CA SER A 205 -0.23 -25.98 -4.13
C SER A 205 -1.33 -25.17 -4.80
N GLN A 206 -2.51 -25.77 -5.03
CA GLN A 206 -3.64 -25.05 -5.62
C GLN A 206 -4.11 -23.91 -4.71
N ALA A 207 -4.06 -24.07 -3.38
CA ALA A 207 -4.43 -23.01 -2.44
C ALA A 207 -3.46 -21.80 -2.47
N SER A 208 -2.14 -22.02 -2.41
CA SER A 208 -1.16 -20.91 -2.49
C SER A 208 -1.19 -20.23 -3.86
N THR A 209 -1.28 -20.99 -4.96
CA THR A 209 -1.39 -20.45 -6.32
C THR A 209 -2.70 -19.68 -6.54
N SER A 210 -3.85 -20.17 -6.06
CA SER A 210 -5.14 -19.48 -6.23
C SER A 210 -5.22 -18.20 -5.40
N ARG A 211 -4.80 -18.20 -4.14
CA ARG A 211 -4.68 -16.98 -3.32
C ARG A 211 -3.76 -15.95 -3.96
N GLY A 212 -2.63 -16.40 -4.52
CA GLY A 212 -1.70 -15.55 -5.27
C GLY A 212 -2.24 -15.04 -6.62
N LYS A 213 -3.28 -15.65 -7.19
CA LYS A 213 -4.02 -15.11 -8.35
C LYS A 213 -5.13 -14.15 -7.92
N GLN A 214 -5.89 -14.50 -6.89
CA GLN A 214 -6.96 -13.65 -6.35
C GLN A 214 -6.40 -12.29 -5.94
N PHE A 215 -5.29 -12.27 -5.20
CA PHE A 215 -4.59 -11.04 -4.80
C PHE A 215 -4.19 -10.13 -5.97
N LEU A 216 -3.79 -10.70 -7.12
CA LEU A 216 -3.53 -9.93 -8.35
C LEU A 216 -4.81 -9.40 -8.99
N MET A 217 -5.86 -10.23 -9.03
CA MET A 217 -7.18 -9.85 -9.57
C MET A 217 -7.83 -8.74 -8.74
N ASP A 218 -7.74 -8.81 -7.41
CA ASP A 218 -8.25 -7.78 -6.51
C ASP A 218 -7.52 -6.45 -6.73
N ALA A 219 -6.18 -6.49 -6.86
CA ALA A 219 -5.37 -5.29 -7.10
C ALA A 219 -5.65 -4.63 -8.47
N GLU A 220 -6.01 -5.40 -9.50
CA GLU A 220 -6.47 -4.84 -10.77
C GLU A 220 -7.93 -4.37 -10.72
N ALA A 221 -8.81 -5.08 -10.00
CA ALA A 221 -10.21 -4.68 -9.84
C ALA A 221 -10.35 -3.33 -9.10
N VAL A 222 -9.58 -3.10 -8.03
CA VAL A 222 -9.47 -1.79 -7.37
C VAL A 222 -9.15 -0.69 -8.39
N VAL A 223 -8.06 -0.86 -9.14
CA VAL A 223 -7.58 0.19 -10.04
C VAL A 223 -8.54 0.37 -11.22
N ASN A 224 -9.21 -0.69 -11.67
CA ASN A 224 -10.31 -0.57 -12.64
C ASN A 224 -11.49 0.22 -12.08
N SER A 225 -11.91 0.01 -10.83
CA SER A 225 -12.99 0.79 -10.22
C SER A 225 -12.63 2.27 -10.12
N HIS A 226 -11.40 2.59 -9.69
CA HIS A 226 -10.89 3.98 -9.69
C HIS A 226 -10.81 4.59 -11.10
N LEU A 227 -10.44 3.81 -12.11
CA LEU A 227 -10.43 4.25 -13.51
C LEU A 227 -11.85 4.46 -14.05
N SER A 228 -12.80 3.54 -13.79
CA SER A 228 -14.21 3.69 -14.19
C SER A 228 -14.83 4.93 -13.57
N TYR A 229 -14.73 5.09 -12.25
CA TYR A 229 -15.23 6.27 -11.55
C TYR A 229 -14.66 7.58 -12.14
N ALA A 230 -13.39 7.59 -12.55
CA ALA A 230 -12.77 8.76 -13.18
C ALA A 230 -13.29 9.02 -14.60
N GLU A 231 -13.43 8.01 -15.45
CA GLU A 231 -14.06 8.18 -16.78
C GLU A 231 -15.50 8.69 -16.60
N ASP A 232 -16.31 8.06 -15.75
CA ASP A 232 -17.71 8.44 -15.48
C ASP A 232 -17.84 9.87 -14.91
N SER A 233 -16.92 10.28 -14.02
CA SER A 233 -16.94 11.61 -13.38
C SER A 233 -16.44 12.75 -14.26
N PHE A 234 -15.58 12.46 -15.25
CA PHE A 234 -14.98 13.49 -16.11
C PHE A 234 -15.51 13.48 -17.56
N ALA A 235 -16.27 12.48 -17.98
CA ALA A 235 -16.91 12.40 -19.31
C ALA A 235 -17.93 13.51 -19.61
N THR A 236 -18.27 14.37 -18.64
CA THR A 236 -19.24 15.48 -18.81
C THR A 236 -18.64 16.88 -18.64
N LEU A 237 -17.32 16.99 -18.44
CA LEU A 237 -16.62 18.29 -18.40
C LEU A 237 -15.87 18.51 -19.72
N PRO A 238 -15.90 19.72 -20.30
CA PRO A 238 -15.09 20.05 -21.48
C PRO A 238 -13.62 19.71 -21.24
N GLN A 239 -13.09 18.72 -21.96
CA GLN A 239 -11.84 18.02 -21.64
C GLN A 239 -10.56 18.87 -21.86
N HIS A 240 -10.72 20.17 -22.08
CA HIS A 240 -9.66 21.11 -22.42
C HIS A 240 -8.99 21.69 -21.16
N GLY A 241 -8.00 20.98 -20.63
CA GLY A 241 -7.00 21.56 -19.73
C GLY A 241 -6.87 20.95 -18.33
N LEU A 242 -7.84 20.16 -17.84
CA LEU A 242 -7.87 19.67 -16.45
C LEU A 242 -6.62 18.89 -16.01
N PHE A 243 -5.99 18.14 -16.92
CA PHE A 243 -4.71 17.45 -16.68
C PHE A 243 -3.52 18.05 -17.45
N ALA A 244 -3.75 19.10 -18.25
CA ALA A 244 -2.72 19.76 -19.06
C ALA A 244 -2.14 20.99 -18.35
N GLY A 245 -1.66 20.80 -17.12
CA GLY A 245 -0.93 21.83 -16.38
C GLY A 245 0.36 22.21 -17.12
N PRO A 246 0.60 23.49 -17.47
CA PRO A 246 1.75 23.88 -18.28
C PRO A 246 3.06 23.90 -17.46
N GLY A 247 3.62 22.72 -17.17
CA GLY A 247 4.98 22.57 -16.65
C GLY A 247 5.22 21.54 -15.54
N THR A 248 4.23 20.72 -15.15
CA THR A 248 4.50 19.58 -14.25
C THR A 248 5.33 18.49 -14.95
N GLY A 249 6.04 17.68 -14.16
CA GLY A 249 7.22 16.97 -14.60
C GLY A 249 6.96 15.67 -15.36
N SER A 250 7.71 15.46 -16.45
CA SER A 250 7.78 14.21 -17.23
C SER A 250 8.28 12.97 -16.46
N GLU A 251 8.40 13.05 -15.13
CA GLU A 251 8.86 12.00 -14.21
C GLU A 251 7.82 11.67 -13.12
N GLU A 252 6.75 12.45 -12.99
CA GLU A 252 5.68 12.23 -12.00
C GLU A 252 4.97 10.89 -12.25
N THR A 253 4.60 10.20 -11.17
CA THR A 253 4.06 8.84 -11.25
C THR A 253 2.53 8.86 -11.29
N SER A 254 1.97 8.31 -12.37
CA SER A 254 0.53 8.11 -12.57
C SER A 254 -0.14 7.61 -11.27
N PRO A 255 -1.19 8.28 -10.76
CA PRO A 255 -1.78 7.92 -9.47
C PRO A 255 -2.39 6.52 -9.49
N TYR A 256 -2.93 6.09 -10.64
CA TYR A 256 -3.40 4.71 -10.86
C TYR A 256 -2.27 3.68 -10.75
N TYR A 257 -1.06 3.99 -11.20
CA TYR A 257 0.10 3.11 -10.99
C TYR A 257 0.60 3.15 -9.54
N ALA A 258 0.58 4.31 -8.88
CA ALA A 258 0.91 4.41 -7.46
C ALA A 258 -0.07 3.57 -6.61
N LEU A 259 -1.37 3.61 -6.94
CA LEU A 259 -2.39 2.75 -6.33
C LEU A 259 -2.14 1.27 -6.63
N TYR A 260 -1.92 0.89 -7.91
CA TYR A 260 -1.62 -0.49 -8.31
C TYR A 260 -0.41 -1.06 -7.55
N LEU A 261 0.71 -0.33 -7.52
CA LEU A 261 1.92 -0.73 -6.80
C LEU A 261 1.69 -0.78 -5.28
N ARG A 262 0.93 0.17 -4.71
CA ARG A 262 0.59 0.17 -3.28
C ARG A 262 -0.28 -1.03 -2.91
N ARG A 263 -1.29 -1.38 -3.71
CA ARG A 263 -2.19 -2.51 -3.47
C ARG A 263 -1.50 -3.86 -3.65
N LEU A 264 -0.66 -4.00 -4.69
CA LEU A 264 0.23 -5.15 -4.86
C LEU A 264 1.21 -5.35 -3.69
N LEU A 265 1.47 -4.33 -2.88
CA LEU A 265 2.39 -4.37 -1.73
C LEU A 265 1.68 -4.24 -0.37
N SER A 266 0.35 -4.18 -0.34
CA SER A 266 -0.46 -4.11 0.88
C SER A 266 -1.05 -5.47 1.24
N GLY A 267 -1.42 -5.69 2.50
CA GLY A 267 -2.05 -6.96 2.92
C GLY A 267 -1.14 -8.21 2.79
N LEU A 268 0.19 -8.04 2.81
CA LEU A 268 1.15 -9.14 2.68
C LEU A 268 0.94 -10.23 3.76
N PRO A 269 0.78 -11.51 3.38
CA PRO A 269 0.45 -12.58 4.34
C PRO A 269 1.64 -12.96 5.22
N ILE A 270 1.36 -13.41 6.45
CA ILE A 270 2.37 -14.02 7.32
C ILE A 270 2.77 -15.34 6.66
N SER A 271 3.99 -15.47 6.14
CA SER A 271 4.38 -16.57 5.25
C SER A 271 5.60 -17.35 5.75
N PRO A 272 5.78 -18.64 5.35
CA PRO A 272 6.91 -19.45 5.79
C PRO A 272 8.25 -19.07 5.17
N HIS A 273 8.25 -18.27 4.09
CA HIS A 273 9.42 -18.11 3.19
C HIS A 273 10.07 -16.72 3.22
N GLU A 274 9.38 -15.74 3.79
CA GLU A 274 9.89 -14.40 4.12
C GLU A 274 9.21 -13.87 5.38
N THR A 275 9.93 -13.10 6.18
CA THR A 275 9.54 -12.72 7.56
C THR A 275 9.11 -11.28 7.73
N PHE A 276 8.95 -10.51 6.64
CA PHE A 276 8.50 -9.10 6.70
C PHE A 276 7.15 -8.93 7.42
N SER A 277 6.19 -9.80 7.11
CA SER A 277 4.88 -9.82 7.77
C SER A 277 4.85 -10.55 9.12
N HIS A 278 5.97 -11.08 9.61
CA HIS A 278 6.02 -11.70 10.95
C HIS A 278 5.99 -10.58 12.00
N PRO A 279 5.26 -10.74 13.11
CA PRO A 279 5.20 -9.70 14.14
C PRO A 279 6.57 -9.53 14.79
N VAL A 280 7.14 -8.33 14.70
CA VAL A 280 8.33 -7.96 15.50
C VAL A 280 7.95 -7.64 16.94
N ALA A 281 6.69 -7.21 17.13
CA ALA A 281 6.05 -6.95 18.40
C ALA A 281 4.56 -7.31 18.34
N CYS A 282 3.96 -7.53 19.51
CA CYS A 282 2.53 -7.66 19.74
C CYS A 282 2.12 -6.69 20.86
N VAL A 283 1.18 -5.81 20.57
CA VAL A 283 0.50 -4.97 21.55
C VAL A 283 -0.56 -5.83 22.24
N VAL A 284 -0.35 -6.10 23.53
CA VAL A 284 -1.34 -6.78 24.38
C VAL A 284 -2.10 -5.69 25.14
N ALA A 285 -3.33 -5.42 24.73
CA ALA A 285 -4.12 -4.30 25.24
C ALA A 285 -5.19 -4.76 26.25
N ILE A 286 -5.37 -3.98 27.32
CA ILE A 286 -6.41 -4.21 28.34
C ILE A 286 -7.02 -2.89 28.79
N SER A 287 -8.33 -2.84 29.06
CA SER A 287 -8.98 -1.65 29.60
C SER A 287 -8.74 -1.51 31.10
N SER A 288 -8.62 -0.27 31.58
CA SER A 288 -8.63 0.01 33.02
C SER A 288 -9.99 -0.28 33.68
N ARG A 289 -11.05 -0.51 32.88
CA ARG A 289 -12.35 -1.03 33.32
C ARG A 289 -12.31 -2.50 33.76
N ASN A 290 -11.28 -3.28 33.40
CA ASN A 290 -11.18 -4.69 33.78
C ASN A 290 -10.97 -4.82 35.30
N PRO A 291 -11.68 -5.74 36.01
CA PRO A 291 -11.56 -5.89 37.46
C PRO A 291 -10.28 -6.63 37.91
N ASN A 292 -9.74 -7.55 37.09
CA ASN A 292 -8.56 -8.37 37.41
C ASN A 292 -7.50 -8.32 36.28
N PRO A 293 -7.02 -7.12 35.89
CA PRO A 293 -6.23 -6.93 34.67
C PRO A 293 -4.88 -7.66 34.69
N LEU A 294 -4.27 -7.82 35.86
CA LEU A 294 -3.00 -8.55 36.03
C LEU A 294 -3.16 -10.08 35.90
N GLU A 295 -4.38 -10.60 35.92
CA GLU A 295 -4.71 -12.00 35.66
C GLU A 295 -5.05 -12.20 34.18
N GLU A 296 -5.91 -11.35 33.63
CA GLU A 296 -6.28 -11.36 32.21
C GLU A 296 -5.03 -11.17 31.31
N LEU A 297 -4.12 -10.25 31.63
CA LEU A 297 -2.85 -10.11 30.88
C LEU A 297 -1.96 -11.37 30.91
N LYS A 298 -2.04 -12.21 31.97
CA LYS A 298 -1.32 -13.50 32.01
C LYS A 298 -2.02 -14.54 31.12
N LYS A 299 -3.35 -14.57 31.12
CA LYS A 299 -4.16 -15.39 30.23
C LYS A 299 -3.85 -15.07 28.76
N LEU A 300 -3.88 -13.79 28.37
CA LEU A 300 -3.52 -13.33 27.02
C LEU A 300 -2.06 -13.70 26.65
N TYR A 301 -1.11 -13.62 27.60
CA TYR A 301 0.27 -14.10 27.37
C TYR A 301 0.32 -15.62 27.09
N THR A 302 -0.39 -16.44 27.88
CA THR A 302 -0.44 -17.89 27.69
C THR A 302 -1.13 -18.26 26.37
N GLU A 303 -2.25 -17.63 26.03
CA GLU A 303 -2.98 -17.85 24.77
C GLU A 303 -2.12 -17.58 23.53
N THR A 304 -1.36 -16.49 23.52
CA THR A 304 -0.49 -16.11 22.38
C THR A 304 0.84 -16.88 22.30
N LYS A 305 1.18 -17.72 23.28
CA LYS A 305 2.48 -18.44 23.34
C LYS A 305 2.34 -19.96 23.33
N GLU A 306 1.35 -20.48 24.06
CA GLU A 306 1.21 -21.89 24.40
C GLU A 306 -0.23 -22.41 24.20
N GLY A 307 -1.23 -21.52 24.15
CA GLY A 307 -2.63 -21.84 23.90
C GLY A 307 -3.05 -21.82 22.42
N ASN A 308 -4.37 -21.76 22.19
CA ASN A 308 -4.99 -21.96 20.87
C ASN A 308 -4.65 -20.89 19.83
N GLN A 309 -4.21 -19.70 20.25
CA GLN A 309 -3.82 -18.60 19.35
C GLN A 309 -2.33 -18.62 18.97
N LYS A 310 -1.59 -19.66 19.36
CA LYS A 310 -0.16 -19.77 19.06
C LYS A 310 0.11 -19.74 17.54
N LEU A 311 1.02 -18.85 17.13
CA LEU A 311 1.46 -18.73 15.74
C LEU A 311 2.18 -20.00 15.22
N PRO A 312 2.19 -20.25 13.89
CA PRO A 312 2.80 -21.45 13.30
C PRO A 312 4.28 -21.63 13.67
N PRO A 313 4.81 -22.87 13.70
CA PRO A 313 6.18 -23.18 14.19
C PRO A 313 7.35 -22.68 13.31
N TRP A 314 7.04 -21.96 12.22
CA TRP A 314 8.00 -21.23 11.37
C TRP A 314 7.96 -19.71 11.61
N VAL A 315 7.02 -19.22 12.43
CA VAL A 315 7.04 -17.87 13.01
C VAL A 315 7.74 -17.94 14.38
N ASP A 316 8.56 -16.94 14.69
CA ASP A 316 9.16 -16.81 16.02
C ASP A 316 8.09 -16.45 17.07
N SER A 317 8.15 -17.07 18.25
CA SER A 317 7.26 -16.79 19.39
C SER A 317 7.82 -15.74 20.37
N GLU A 318 9.11 -15.41 20.25
CA GLU A 318 9.86 -14.46 21.10
C GLU A 318 9.86 -13.03 20.52
N PHE A 319 8.75 -12.63 19.89
CA PHE A 319 8.44 -11.24 19.57
C PHE A 319 8.21 -10.41 20.84
N ILE A 320 8.43 -9.10 20.75
CA ILE A 320 8.24 -8.15 21.86
C ILE A 320 6.76 -8.15 22.26
N ARG A 321 6.43 -8.45 23.52
CA ARG A 321 5.07 -8.23 24.05
C ARG A 321 5.05 -6.88 24.75
N TYR A 322 4.25 -5.95 24.23
CA TYR A 322 4.17 -4.57 24.68
C TYR A 322 2.78 -4.32 25.28
N TYR A 323 2.72 -4.09 26.59
CA TYR A 323 1.47 -4.10 27.35
C TYR A 323 0.85 -2.71 27.42
N VAL A 324 -0.35 -2.54 26.86
CA VAL A 324 -1.05 -1.25 26.85
C VAL A 324 -2.24 -1.30 27.79
N LEU A 325 -2.22 -0.45 28.82
CA LEU A 325 -3.40 -0.18 29.64
C LEU A 325 -4.17 0.96 28.99
N VAL A 326 -5.36 0.68 28.48
CA VAL A 326 -6.27 1.66 27.87
C VAL A 326 -7.13 2.27 28.97
N HIS A 327 -6.82 3.51 29.36
CA HIS A 327 -7.58 4.27 30.35
C HIS A 327 -8.73 5.03 29.70
N ASP A 328 -9.92 4.86 30.28
CA ASP A 328 -11.13 5.60 29.96
C ASP A 328 -11.16 6.93 30.72
N GLU A 329 -10.78 8.01 30.04
CA GLU A 329 -10.66 9.37 30.59
C GLU A 329 -12.00 9.94 31.08
N GLU A 330 -13.14 9.37 30.67
CA GLU A 330 -14.48 9.88 30.98
C GLU A 330 -15.19 9.09 32.09
N LYS A 331 -14.85 7.82 32.29
CA LYS A 331 -15.59 6.90 33.18
C LYS A 331 -14.73 6.22 34.26
N ASP A 332 -13.40 6.32 34.22
CA ASP A 332 -12.49 5.73 35.21
C ASP A 332 -11.62 6.79 35.93
N ASP A 333 -10.96 6.39 37.01
CA ASP A 333 -10.13 7.23 37.87
C ASP A 333 -8.65 7.08 37.51
N ILE A 334 -8.08 8.08 36.84
CA ILE A 334 -6.67 8.13 36.45
C ILE A 334 -5.69 7.79 37.61
N THR A 335 -6.04 8.06 38.87
CA THR A 335 -5.23 7.70 40.05
C THR A 335 -5.12 6.19 40.21
N ARG A 336 -6.24 5.50 40.04
CA ARG A 336 -6.37 4.04 40.08
C ARG A 336 -5.66 3.40 38.89
N SER A 337 -5.87 3.93 37.69
CA SER A 337 -5.27 3.41 36.46
C SER A 337 -3.74 3.62 36.45
N MET A 338 -3.23 4.72 37.02
CA MET A 338 -1.79 4.92 37.28
C MET A 338 -1.25 3.93 38.32
N GLY A 339 -1.96 3.71 39.44
CA GLY A 339 -1.59 2.73 40.45
C GLY A 339 -1.57 1.29 39.94
N LEU A 340 -2.43 0.97 38.97
CA LEU A 340 -2.45 -0.28 38.22
C LEU A 340 -1.30 -0.36 37.19
N PHE A 341 -1.05 0.70 36.43
CA PHE A 341 0.04 0.78 35.45
C PHE A 341 1.41 0.53 36.10
N GLU A 342 1.63 1.09 37.29
CA GLU A 342 2.84 0.85 38.09
C GLU A 342 2.95 -0.57 38.66
N GLN A 343 1.85 -1.33 38.79
CA GLN A 343 1.89 -2.76 39.08
C GLN A 343 2.15 -3.59 37.82
N MET A 344 1.57 -3.20 36.68
CA MET A 344 1.79 -3.83 35.38
C MET A 344 3.28 -3.76 34.99
N LYS A 345 3.92 -2.59 35.13
CA LYS A 345 5.37 -2.39 34.99
C LYS A 345 6.21 -3.38 35.81
N ARG A 346 5.88 -3.56 37.10
CA ARG A 346 6.64 -4.43 38.02
C ARG A 346 6.50 -5.91 37.65
N ASN A 347 5.34 -6.31 37.14
CA ASN A 347 5.01 -7.70 36.88
C ASN A 347 5.36 -8.15 35.45
N MET A 348 5.26 -7.25 34.46
CA MET A 348 5.40 -7.56 33.03
C MET A 348 6.65 -6.93 32.38
N GLY A 349 7.35 -6.02 33.08
CA GLY A 349 8.58 -5.39 32.60
C GLY A 349 8.37 -4.03 31.92
N PRO A 350 9.41 -3.49 31.25
CA PRO A 350 9.43 -2.10 30.79
C PRO A 350 8.63 -1.84 29.50
N HIS A 351 8.30 -2.86 28.72
CA HIS A 351 7.57 -2.72 27.46
C HIS A 351 6.08 -2.49 27.72
N CYS A 352 5.72 -1.26 28.09
CA CYS A 352 4.36 -0.92 28.48
C CYS A 352 4.03 0.57 28.32
N HIS A 353 2.74 0.88 28.13
CA HIS A 353 2.23 2.26 28.04
C HIS A 353 0.84 2.39 28.68
N LEU A 354 0.49 3.61 29.12
CA LEU A 354 -0.83 3.99 29.60
C LEU A 354 -1.50 4.87 28.54
N LEU A 355 -2.29 4.25 27.65
CA LEU A 355 -2.97 4.94 26.57
C LEU A 355 -4.28 5.53 27.10
N ARG A 356 -4.35 6.85 27.26
CA ARG A 356 -5.54 7.57 27.72
C ARG A 356 -6.40 7.95 26.52
N LEU A 357 -7.68 7.56 26.53
CA LEU A 357 -8.66 7.84 25.46
C LEU A 357 -10.00 8.24 26.10
N ARG A 358 -10.78 9.08 25.43
CA ARG A 358 -12.23 9.19 25.72
C ARG A 358 -12.94 7.91 25.25
N SER A 359 -14.00 7.48 25.94
CA SER A 359 -14.80 6.33 25.49
C SER A 359 -16.02 6.74 24.64
N SER A 360 -16.38 8.02 24.64
CA SER A 360 -17.33 8.61 23.71
C SER A 360 -16.86 8.48 22.24
N GLN A 361 -17.82 8.16 21.38
CA GLN A 361 -17.72 8.35 19.93
C GLN A 361 -17.67 9.86 19.63
N SER A 362 -16.73 10.29 18.79
CA SER A 362 -16.64 11.67 18.33
C SER A 362 -17.44 11.87 17.05
N ALA A 363 -18.09 13.02 16.91
CA ALA A 363 -18.79 13.49 15.73
C ALA A 363 -18.09 14.72 15.13
N GLU A 364 -18.31 14.98 13.84
CA GLU A 364 -17.81 16.18 13.14
C GLU A 364 -18.26 17.51 13.81
N THR A 365 -19.36 17.48 14.55
CA THR A 365 -19.90 18.64 15.27
C THR A 365 -19.17 18.97 16.58
N ASP A 366 -18.24 18.13 17.05
CA ASP A 366 -17.53 18.37 18.31
C ASP A 366 -16.34 19.33 18.08
N ASP A 367 -16.24 20.37 18.92
CA ASP A 367 -15.23 21.45 18.82
C ASP A 367 -13.76 20.98 18.74
N ASP A 368 -13.44 19.78 19.26
CA ASP A 368 -12.11 19.19 19.25
C ASP A 368 -12.00 17.84 18.50
N SER A 369 -12.94 17.58 17.58
CA SER A 369 -12.88 16.47 16.63
C SER A 369 -11.90 16.72 15.49
N ILE A 370 -11.31 15.64 14.98
CA ILE A 370 -10.59 15.59 13.69
C ILE A 370 -10.96 14.31 12.95
N PRO A 371 -11.00 14.31 11.60
CA PRO A 371 -11.19 13.09 10.84
C PRO A 371 -9.99 12.14 11.04
N LEU A 372 -10.27 10.86 11.32
CA LEU A 372 -9.31 9.77 11.32
C LEU A 372 -8.93 9.47 9.85
N PRO A 373 -7.66 9.59 9.44
CA PRO A 373 -7.26 9.27 8.07
C PRO A 373 -7.51 7.80 7.74
N ARG A 374 -8.07 7.50 6.56
CA ARG A 374 -8.05 6.12 6.04
C ARG A 374 -6.59 5.66 5.84
N SER A 375 -6.32 4.39 6.13
CA SER A 375 -5.00 3.77 5.99
C SER A 375 -4.63 3.67 4.50
N ASP A 376 -3.50 4.29 4.11
CA ASP A 376 -2.92 4.16 2.77
C ASP A 376 -2.80 2.67 2.38
N TRP A 377 -2.42 1.84 3.35
CA TRP A 377 -1.99 0.45 3.18
C TRP A 377 -3.09 -0.58 3.50
N MET A 378 -4.33 -0.26 3.18
CA MET A 378 -5.40 -1.25 3.09
C MET A 378 -5.18 -2.27 1.97
N SER A 379 -5.70 -3.48 2.17
CA SER A 379 -5.61 -4.54 1.17
C SER A 379 -6.54 -4.25 -0.02
N ALA A 380 -6.27 -4.85 -1.19
CA ALA A 380 -7.14 -4.68 -2.34
C ALA A 380 -8.56 -5.25 -2.12
N GLN A 381 -8.66 -6.38 -1.42
CA GLN A 381 -9.94 -6.97 -1.03
C GLN A 381 -10.76 -6.02 -0.14
N GLU A 382 -10.12 -5.39 0.84
CA GLU A 382 -10.76 -4.48 1.79
C GLU A 382 -11.30 -3.20 1.13
N GLU A 383 -10.53 -2.58 0.22
CA GLU A 383 -11.00 -1.42 -0.55
C GLU A 383 -12.13 -1.81 -1.53
N LEU A 384 -12.11 -3.01 -2.10
CA LEU A 384 -13.24 -3.53 -2.90
C LEU A 384 -14.50 -3.80 -2.05
N GLU A 385 -14.34 -4.21 -0.80
CA GLU A 385 -15.46 -4.39 0.12
C GLU A 385 -16.06 -3.06 0.58
N ASP A 386 -15.24 -2.00 0.71
CA ASP A 386 -15.72 -0.62 0.93
C ASP A 386 -16.41 -0.05 -0.32
N ILE A 387 -15.81 -0.22 -1.51
CA ILE A 387 -16.39 0.23 -2.80
C ILE A 387 -17.75 -0.44 -3.06
N ARG A 388 -17.85 -1.77 -2.97
CA ARG A 388 -19.13 -2.47 -3.18
C ARG A 388 -20.21 -2.00 -2.22
N ARG A 389 -19.87 -1.75 -0.95
CA ARG A 389 -20.81 -1.18 0.03
C ARG A 389 -21.31 0.21 -0.38
N SER A 390 -20.54 0.99 -1.14
CA SER A 390 -20.99 2.27 -1.72
C SER A 390 -21.78 2.15 -3.03
N GLU A 391 -21.79 0.97 -3.65
CA GLU A 391 -22.54 0.64 -4.87
C GLU A 391 -23.88 -0.06 -4.55
N ASP A 392 -23.91 -0.89 -3.50
CA ASP A 392 -25.07 -1.68 -3.05
C ASP A 392 -26.03 -0.91 -2.11
N ASP A 393 -25.58 0.15 -1.43
CA ASP A 393 -26.33 0.88 -0.40
C ASP A 393 -26.70 2.31 -0.87
N GLU A 394 -27.99 2.57 -1.06
CA GLU A 394 -28.49 3.88 -1.49
C GLU A 394 -28.34 4.96 -0.40
N ASP A 395 -28.27 4.57 0.89
CA ASP A 395 -28.10 5.44 2.05
C ASP A 395 -26.63 5.51 2.53
N PHE A 396 -25.64 5.13 1.69
CA PHE A 396 -24.22 5.06 2.06
C PHE A 396 -23.64 6.41 2.60
N GLU A 397 -23.42 6.46 3.92
CA GLU A 397 -22.68 7.53 4.60
C GLU A 397 -21.15 7.41 4.34
N ASP A 398 -20.40 8.52 4.35
CA ASP A 398 -18.95 8.50 4.14
C ASP A 398 -18.25 7.72 5.27
N PRO A 399 -17.40 6.70 4.98
CA PRO A 399 -16.68 5.94 6.01
C PRO A 399 -15.62 6.74 6.81
N THR A 400 -15.48 8.05 6.60
CA THR A 400 -14.60 8.95 7.36
C THR A 400 -15.10 9.07 8.81
N ARG A 401 -14.44 8.38 9.74
CA ARG A 401 -14.75 8.48 11.17
C ARG A 401 -13.99 9.63 11.83
N TYR A 402 -14.51 10.14 12.93
CA TYR A 402 -13.92 11.25 13.68
C TYR A 402 -13.35 10.75 15.02
N ILE A 403 -12.32 11.43 15.51
CA ILE A 403 -11.69 11.19 16.82
C ILE A 403 -11.31 12.53 17.45
N PHE A 404 -11.22 12.59 18.78
CA PHE A 404 -10.75 13.80 19.47
C PHE A 404 -9.25 14.02 19.26
N GLU A 405 -8.82 15.29 19.14
CA GLU A 405 -7.39 15.62 18.98
C GLU A 405 -6.55 15.15 20.19
N SER A 406 -7.15 15.11 21.39
CA SER A 406 -6.50 14.54 22.58
C SER A 406 -6.11 13.07 22.39
N ASP A 407 -7.04 12.28 21.86
CA ASP A 407 -6.87 10.83 21.66
C ASP A 407 -5.84 10.58 20.55
N ALA A 408 -5.95 11.33 19.44
CA ALA A 408 -4.97 11.31 18.35
C ALA A 408 -3.54 11.66 18.84
N THR A 409 -3.42 12.58 19.81
CA THR A 409 -2.14 13.00 20.39
C THR A 409 -1.60 11.99 21.39
N ALA A 410 -2.46 11.32 22.16
CA ALA A 410 -2.09 10.18 23.00
C ALA A 410 -1.56 9.01 22.14
N ILE A 411 -2.28 8.64 21.07
CA ILE A 411 -1.87 7.57 20.16
C ILE A 411 -0.56 7.91 19.44
N ARG A 412 -0.41 9.12 18.88
CA ARG A 412 0.86 9.59 18.28
C ARG A 412 2.04 9.49 19.25
N THR A 413 1.80 9.74 20.53
CA THR A 413 2.82 9.62 21.60
C THR A 413 3.18 8.17 21.87
N PHE A 414 2.17 7.31 22.11
CA PHE A 414 2.30 5.87 22.32
C PHE A 414 3.08 5.19 21.19
N VAL A 415 2.67 5.38 19.93
CA VAL A 415 3.31 4.73 18.78
C VAL A 415 4.78 5.14 18.69
N ARG A 416 5.08 6.44 18.87
CA ARG A 416 6.45 6.96 18.85
C ARG A 416 7.31 6.37 19.98
N GLU A 417 6.79 6.27 21.20
CA GLU A 417 7.49 5.69 22.34
C GLU A 417 7.77 4.20 22.11
N MET A 418 6.75 3.41 21.74
CA MET A 418 6.87 2.00 21.42
C MET A 418 7.94 1.74 20.34
N VAL A 419 7.89 2.49 19.23
CA VAL A 419 8.84 2.32 18.12
C VAL A 419 10.27 2.69 18.52
N THR A 420 10.46 3.85 19.15
CA THR A 420 11.81 4.38 19.43
C THR A 420 12.47 3.77 20.67
N MET A 421 11.71 3.37 21.68
CA MET A 421 12.24 2.83 22.95
C MET A 421 12.23 1.30 23.02
N SER A 422 11.36 0.63 22.26
CA SER A 422 11.22 -0.84 22.32
C SER A 422 11.49 -1.55 21.00
N VAL A 423 10.76 -1.21 19.93
CA VAL A 423 10.84 -1.96 18.65
C VAL A 423 12.24 -1.87 18.04
N ILE A 424 12.70 -0.67 17.68
CA ILE A 424 13.97 -0.48 16.97
C ILE A 424 15.17 -0.94 17.81
N PRO A 425 15.33 -0.56 19.10
CA PRO A 425 16.46 -1.04 19.92
C PRO A 425 16.52 -2.57 20.04
N THR A 426 15.36 -3.25 20.05
CA THR A 426 15.31 -4.72 20.10
C THR A 426 15.62 -5.35 18.75
N MET A 427 15.13 -4.76 17.64
CA MET A 427 15.49 -5.19 16.28
C MET A 427 17.00 -5.04 16.04
N GLU A 428 17.61 -3.90 16.42
CA GLU A 428 19.06 -3.66 16.36
C GLU A 428 19.83 -4.71 17.16
N ARG A 429 19.43 -4.94 18.42
CA ARG A 429 20.07 -5.94 19.30
C ARG A 429 19.99 -7.35 18.72
N ASN A 430 18.84 -7.72 18.19
CA ASN A 430 18.63 -9.04 17.60
C ASN A 430 19.41 -9.21 16.27
N VAL A 431 19.51 -8.16 15.46
CA VAL A 431 20.37 -8.15 14.26
C VAL A 431 21.84 -8.35 14.64
N SER A 432 22.37 -7.64 15.65
CA SER A 432 23.74 -7.87 16.14
C SER A 432 23.91 -9.32 16.62
N LEU A 433 23.00 -9.81 17.47
CA LEU A 433 23.08 -11.13 18.08
C LEU A 433 23.08 -12.26 17.04
N TRP A 434 22.14 -12.25 16.09
CA TRP A 434 22.06 -13.28 15.05
C TRP A 434 23.21 -13.15 14.04
N ASN A 435 23.73 -11.94 13.79
CA ASN A 435 24.90 -11.73 12.94
C ASN A 435 26.14 -12.39 13.56
N ASP A 436 26.39 -12.13 14.83
CA ASP A 436 27.57 -12.62 15.55
C ASP A 436 27.50 -14.12 15.83
N GLN A 437 26.31 -14.65 16.16
CA GLN A 437 26.14 -16.06 16.53
C GLN A 437 25.95 -17.01 15.34
N VAL A 438 25.36 -16.56 14.23
CA VAL A 438 24.98 -17.44 13.10
C VAL A 438 25.66 -17.02 11.80
N ALA A 439 25.45 -15.78 11.33
CA ALA A 439 25.84 -15.38 9.98
C ALA A 439 27.36 -15.20 9.82
N SER A 440 28.05 -14.63 10.82
CA SER A 440 29.51 -14.45 10.85
C SER A 440 30.25 -15.79 10.64
N ARG A 441 29.78 -16.85 11.31
CA ARG A 441 30.34 -18.20 11.28
C ARG A 441 30.24 -18.84 9.90
N ARG A 442 29.17 -18.53 9.13
CA ARG A 442 29.02 -18.96 7.73
C ARG A 442 29.81 -18.10 6.74
N ARG A 443 30.02 -16.81 7.02
CA ARG A 443 30.84 -15.91 6.18
C ARG A 443 32.33 -16.22 6.21
N GLY A 444 32.85 -16.68 7.35
CA GLY A 444 34.27 -17.01 7.53
C GLY A 444 34.78 -18.10 6.57
N LEU A 445 36.11 -18.16 6.40
CA LEU A 445 36.79 -19.10 5.50
C LEU A 445 36.32 -20.55 5.70
N THR A 446 36.23 -20.99 6.96
CA THR A 446 35.76 -22.34 7.35
C THR A 446 34.37 -22.66 6.81
N GLY A 447 33.43 -21.72 6.86
CA GLY A 447 32.06 -21.90 6.36
C GLY A 447 32.02 -22.11 4.84
N ARG A 448 32.83 -21.34 4.09
CA ARG A 448 32.96 -21.48 2.63
C ARG A 448 33.52 -22.85 2.23
N PHE A 449 34.52 -23.36 2.96
CA PHE A 449 35.06 -24.70 2.71
C PHE A 449 34.08 -25.84 3.05
N MET A 450 33.24 -25.68 4.08
CA MET A 450 32.17 -26.64 4.43
C MET A 450 31.04 -26.74 3.40
N ASN A 451 30.82 -25.70 2.58
CA ASN A 451 29.86 -25.74 1.48
C ASN A 451 30.49 -26.33 0.19
N LEU A 452 31.80 -26.10 -0.03
CA LEU A 452 32.53 -26.65 -1.18
C LEU A 452 32.81 -28.16 -1.07
N SER A 453 33.14 -28.68 0.12
CA SER A 453 33.43 -30.11 0.31
C SER A 453 32.25 -31.03 -0.03
N ARG A 454 31.01 -30.56 0.15
CA ARG A 454 29.78 -31.26 -0.27
C ARG A 454 29.75 -31.54 -1.78
N LYS A 455 30.34 -30.68 -2.62
CA LYS A 455 30.26 -30.78 -4.09
C LYS A 455 31.33 -31.70 -4.70
N TRP A 456 32.33 -32.12 -3.90
CA TRP A 456 33.40 -33.04 -4.32
C TRP A 456 33.28 -34.45 -3.70
N ALA A 457 32.38 -34.67 -2.74
CA ALA A 457 32.19 -35.97 -2.07
C ALA A 457 31.50 -37.06 -2.92
N PHE A 458 31.30 -36.84 -4.22
CA PHE A 458 30.57 -37.76 -5.11
C PHE A 458 31.47 -38.61 -6.03
N THR A 459 32.79 -38.39 -6.05
CA THR A 459 33.72 -39.16 -6.88
C THR A 459 34.44 -40.25 -6.08
N GLY A 460 33.74 -41.35 -5.79
CA GLY A 460 34.36 -42.67 -5.56
C GLY A 460 34.30 -43.24 -4.14
N SER A 461 33.19 -43.92 -3.81
CA SER A 461 33.20 -45.25 -3.16
C SER A 461 31.80 -45.85 -3.06
N SER A 462 31.62 -47.08 -3.55
CA SER A 462 30.43 -47.88 -3.30
C SER A 462 30.62 -48.76 -2.05
N ARG A 463 29.68 -48.74 -1.10
CA ARG A 463 29.40 -49.85 -0.17
C ARG A 463 28.08 -49.66 0.56
N ASN A 464 27.37 -50.77 0.81
CA ASN A 464 26.09 -50.80 1.52
C ASN A 464 26.15 -50.15 2.90
N SER A 465 25.09 -49.46 3.29
CA SER A 465 24.48 -49.64 4.61
C SER A 465 22.99 -49.28 4.61
N THR A 466 22.29 -49.90 5.54
CA THR A 466 20.87 -49.78 5.87
C THR A 466 20.40 -48.33 6.08
N GLY A 467 19.11 -48.11 5.84
CA GLY A 467 18.50 -46.78 5.87
C GLY A 467 18.74 -46.00 7.16
N THR A 468 19.40 -44.85 7.02
CA THR A 468 19.28 -43.71 7.93
C THR A 468 18.94 -42.50 7.05
N SER A 469 17.76 -41.91 7.23
CA SER A 469 17.37 -40.70 6.51
C SER A 469 18.36 -39.56 6.79
N ASN A 470 18.70 -38.76 5.78
CA ASN A 470 19.69 -37.67 5.89
C ASN A 470 19.28 -36.61 6.92
N ALA A 471 19.65 -36.80 8.18
CA ALA A 471 19.40 -35.90 9.30
C ALA A 471 20.33 -34.67 9.27
N ARG A 472 20.26 -33.91 8.16
CA ARG A 472 21.10 -32.73 7.89
C ARG A 472 20.44 -31.61 7.08
N ASP A 473 19.23 -31.82 6.55
CA ASP A 473 18.44 -30.73 5.99
C ASP A 473 17.45 -30.25 7.06
N ASN A 474 17.46 -28.95 7.35
CA ASN A 474 16.51 -28.32 8.28
C ASN A 474 15.18 -27.99 7.60
N TYR A 475 15.09 -28.14 6.28
CA TYR A 475 13.86 -27.96 5.52
C TYR A 475 12.91 -29.13 5.76
N ASN A 476 11.77 -28.84 6.41
CA ASN A 476 10.75 -29.83 6.72
C ASN A 476 10.04 -30.28 5.43
N ALA A 477 9.71 -31.57 5.32
CA ALA A 477 8.85 -32.10 4.25
C ALA A 477 7.48 -31.39 4.17
N ALA A 478 7.03 -30.77 5.27
CA ALA A 478 5.88 -29.88 5.32
C ALA A 478 6.08 -28.51 4.63
N GLY A 479 7.23 -28.24 4.01
CA GLY A 479 7.48 -27.04 3.18
C GLY A 479 7.95 -25.79 3.94
N PHE A 480 8.63 -25.94 5.08
CA PHE A 480 9.12 -24.80 5.89
C PHE A 480 10.40 -25.10 6.67
N TYR A 481 11.10 -24.06 7.13
CA TYR A 481 12.12 -24.15 8.19
C TYR A 481 11.51 -23.70 9.52
N GLY A 482 11.75 -24.42 10.61
CA GLY A 482 11.29 -23.99 11.95
C GLY A 482 12.01 -22.72 12.41
N SER A 483 11.40 -21.95 13.32
CA SER A 483 11.92 -20.63 13.78
C SER A 483 13.40 -20.65 14.20
N GLU A 484 13.81 -21.72 14.89
CA GLU A 484 15.17 -21.89 15.44
C GLU A 484 16.18 -22.48 14.44
N ALA A 485 15.75 -22.79 13.20
CA ALA A 485 16.68 -23.24 12.17
C ALA A 485 17.65 -22.09 11.82
N PRO A 486 18.98 -22.34 11.72
CA PRO A 486 19.94 -21.33 11.32
C PRO A 486 19.58 -20.58 10.02
N GLU A 487 18.94 -21.29 9.08
CA GLU A 487 18.42 -20.75 7.82
C GLU A 487 17.26 -19.74 8.05
N ALA A 488 16.35 -20.05 8.97
CA ALA A 488 15.23 -19.16 9.34
C ALA A 488 15.73 -17.95 10.15
N ILE A 489 16.64 -18.16 11.11
CA ILE A 489 17.30 -17.08 11.87
C ILE A 489 18.04 -16.13 10.93
N MET A 490 18.75 -16.66 9.92
CA MET A 490 19.41 -15.83 8.90
C MET A 490 18.43 -15.13 7.97
N ARG A 491 17.28 -15.73 7.61
CA ARG A 491 16.24 -15.03 6.82
C ARG A 491 15.69 -13.84 7.61
N LYS A 492 15.33 -14.07 8.88
CA LYS A 492 14.83 -13.03 9.79
C LYS A 492 15.85 -11.92 10.04
N LEU A 493 17.15 -12.25 10.18
CA LEU A 493 18.22 -11.26 10.21
C LEU A 493 18.24 -10.39 8.94
N ALA A 494 18.17 -11.01 7.76
CA ALA A 494 18.23 -10.29 6.49
C ALA A 494 17.02 -9.36 6.30
N ASP A 495 15.82 -9.83 6.66
CA ASP A 495 14.58 -9.07 6.61
C ASP A 495 14.59 -7.91 7.64
N TYR A 496 15.07 -8.15 8.86
CA TYR A 496 15.25 -7.09 9.88
C TYR A 496 16.28 -6.05 9.43
N ALA A 497 17.42 -6.46 8.87
CA ALA A 497 18.42 -5.54 8.33
C ALA A 497 17.84 -4.69 7.18
N PHE A 498 16.99 -5.27 6.33
CA PHE A 498 16.29 -4.55 5.27
C PHE A 498 15.28 -3.52 5.83
N MET A 499 14.48 -3.89 6.84
CA MET A 499 13.57 -2.96 7.52
C MET A 499 14.31 -1.82 8.23
N LEU A 500 15.47 -2.12 8.84
CA LEU A 500 16.39 -1.14 9.45
C LEU A 500 17.30 -0.41 8.45
N ARG A 501 17.09 -0.60 7.13
CA ARG A 501 17.82 0.06 6.03
C ARG A 501 19.32 -0.28 5.92
N ASP A 502 19.83 -1.30 6.61
CA ASP A 502 21.16 -1.88 6.39
C ASP A 502 21.11 -2.85 5.19
N TRP A 503 21.03 -2.27 4.00
CA TRP A 503 21.00 -2.99 2.72
C TRP A 503 22.23 -3.88 2.51
N LYS A 504 23.36 -3.55 3.16
CA LYS A 504 24.64 -4.26 3.00
C LYS A 504 24.66 -5.56 3.81
N LEU A 505 24.20 -5.53 5.07
CA LEU A 505 24.00 -6.74 5.84
C LEU A 505 22.86 -7.58 5.25
N ALA A 506 21.75 -6.97 4.84
CA ALA A 506 20.63 -7.65 4.21
C ALA A 506 21.09 -8.45 2.97
N HIS A 507 21.66 -7.76 1.97
CA HIS A 507 22.21 -8.38 0.76
C HIS A 507 23.18 -9.54 1.08
N SER A 508 24.20 -9.27 1.91
CA SER A 508 25.24 -10.25 2.23
C SER A 508 24.77 -11.41 3.13
N THR A 509 23.50 -11.40 3.56
CA THR A 509 22.85 -12.52 4.26
C THR A 509 21.98 -13.31 3.29
N TYR A 510 21.15 -12.62 2.49
CA TYR A 510 20.40 -13.27 1.40
C TYR A 510 21.32 -14.02 0.45
N ASP A 511 22.51 -13.48 0.13
CA ASP A 511 23.42 -14.13 -0.83
C ASP A 511 23.93 -15.51 -0.38
N LEU A 512 24.12 -15.69 0.93
CA LEU A 512 24.43 -17.01 1.52
C LEU A 512 23.21 -17.94 1.42
N LEU A 513 22.04 -17.44 1.83
CA LEU A 513 20.79 -18.17 1.84
C LEU A 513 20.33 -18.64 0.46
N ARG A 514 20.62 -17.87 -0.61
CA ARG A 514 20.34 -18.28 -1.99
C ARG A 514 20.92 -19.67 -2.27
N SER A 515 22.20 -19.87 -1.96
CA SER A 515 22.87 -21.16 -2.21
C SER A 515 22.33 -22.29 -1.33
N ASP A 516 22.15 -22.04 -0.03
CA ASP A 516 21.66 -23.04 0.92
C ASP A 516 20.20 -23.46 0.58
N PHE A 517 19.31 -22.52 0.22
CA PHE A 517 17.94 -22.81 -0.22
C PHE A 517 17.86 -23.54 -1.57
N SER A 518 18.78 -23.31 -2.51
CA SER A 518 18.84 -24.11 -3.75
C SER A 518 19.31 -25.54 -3.50
N ASP A 519 20.30 -25.74 -2.63
CA ASP A 519 20.82 -27.06 -2.27
C ASP A 519 19.73 -27.89 -1.54
N SER A 520 18.95 -27.29 -0.62
CA SER A 520 17.75 -27.89 0.02
C SER A 520 16.51 -27.99 -0.89
N LYS A 521 16.56 -27.49 -2.13
CA LYS A 521 15.41 -27.41 -3.08
C LYS A 521 14.20 -26.63 -2.53
N ALA A 522 14.41 -25.70 -1.60
CA ALA A 522 13.38 -24.86 -0.99
C ALA A 522 12.98 -23.71 -1.94
N TRP A 523 12.38 -24.03 -3.10
CA TRP A 523 12.29 -23.09 -4.23
C TRP A 523 11.58 -21.75 -3.92
N LYS A 524 10.56 -21.72 -3.05
CA LYS A 524 9.89 -20.47 -2.65
C LYS A 524 10.80 -19.59 -1.77
N HIS A 525 11.57 -20.19 -0.87
CA HIS A 525 12.60 -19.51 -0.08
C HIS A 525 13.76 -19.03 -0.95
N HIS A 526 14.22 -19.86 -1.91
CA HIS A 526 15.25 -19.49 -2.88
C HIS A 526 14.80 -18.31 -3.74
N ALA A 527 13.55 -18.30 -4.21
CA ALA A 527 12.98 -17.20 -4.98
C ALA A 527 13.02 -15.88 -4.19
N ALA A 528 12.45 -15.87 -2.97
CA ALA A 528 12.42 -14.70 -2.09
C ALA A 528 13.81 -14.23 -1.65
N ALA A 529 14.79 -15.14 -1.53
CA ALA A 529 16.18 -14.78 -1.22
C ALA A 529 16.90 -14.16 -2.43
N ASN A 530 16.63 -14.61 -3.66
CA ASN A 530 17.15 -13.98 -4.86
C ASN A 530 16.53 -12.58 -5.07
N GLU A 531 15.21 -12.47 -4.92
CA GLU A 531 14.48 -11.19 -5.02
C GLU A 531 15.06 -10.16 -4.06
N MET A 532 15.06 -10.43 -2.75
CA MET A 532 15.55 -9.45 -1.78
C MET A 532 17.06 -9.22 -1.86
N ALA A 533 17.86 -10.17 -2.35
CA ALA A 533 19.28 -9.92 -2.67
C ALA A 533 19.46 -8.89 -3.80
N ALA A 534 18.64 -8.98 -4.86
CA ALA A 534 18.64 -8.02 -5.95
C ALA A 534 18.16 -6.64 -5.50
N LEU A 535 17.02 -6.56 -4.79
CA LEU A 535 16.47 -5.29 -4.30
C LEU A 535 17.44 -4.61 -3.31
N SER A 536 18.10 -5.38 -2.43
CA SER A 536 19.11 -4.85 -1.50
C SER A 536 20.33 -4.27 -2.23
N LEU A 537 20.83 -4.92 -3.29
CA LEU A 537 21.87 -4.33 -4.14
C LEU A 537 21.37 -3.07 -4.84
N LEU A 538 20.14 -3.09 -5.37
CA LEU A 538 19.57 -1.97 -6.09
C LEU A 538 19.38 -0.73 -5.20
N LEU A 539 19.13 -0.90 -3.89
CA LEU A 539 18.99 0.19 -2.92
C LEU A 539 20.32 0.77 -2.39
N LEU A 540 21.46 0.09 -2.58
CA LEU A 540 22.77 0.64 -2.21
C LEU A 540 23.16 1.83 -3.14
N PRO A 541 23.67 2.98 -2.63
CA PRO A 541 24.05 4.12 -3.47
C PRO A 541 25.15 3.85 -4.52
N GLN A 542 25.85 2.72 -4.43
CA GLN A 542 26.95 2.36 -5.33
C GLN A 542 26.41 1.96 -6.71
N GLN A 543 26.88 2.62 -7.77
CA GLN A 543 26.63 2.21 -9.15
C GLN A 543 27.55 1.04 -9.53
N MET A 544 27.05 0.12 -10.36
CA MET A 544 27.80 -1.06 -10.81
C MET A 544 28.07 -1.01 -12.32
N SER A 545 29.14 -1.66 -12.76
CA SER A 545 29.41 -1.84 -14.19
C SER A 545 28.31 -2.71 -14.84
N SER A 546 28.07 -2.54 -16.14
CA SER A 546 27.07 -3.34 -16.87
C SER A 546 27.37 -4.84 -16.81
N LYS A 547 28.66 -5.22 -16.79
CA LYS A 547 29.09 -6.61 -16.63
C LYS A 547 28.73 -7.13 -15.23
N ASN A 548 29.14 -6.42 -14.17
CA ASN A 548 28.90 -6.85 -12.80
C ASN A 548 27.38 -6.92 -12.49
N ARG A 549 26.57 -6.01 -13.08
CA ARG A 549 25.10 -6.03 -12.99
C ARG A 549 24.49 -7.27 -13.65
N ALA A 550 24.94 -7.61 -14.87
CA ALA A 550 24.54 -8.83 -15.55
C ALA A 550 24.97 -10.11 -14.80
N GLU A 551 26.15 -10.10 -14.16
CA GLU A 551 26.69 -11.22 -13.38
C GLU A 551 26.14 -11.32 -11.94
N THR A 552 25.27 -10.41 -11.50
CA THR A 552 24.70 -10.41 -10.13
C THR A 552 23.19 -10.18 -10.12
N ILE A 553 22.76 -8.92 -10.25
CA ILE A 553 21.35 -8.50 -10.15
C ILE A 553 20.48 -9.20 -11.20
N ASP A 554 20.95 -9.29 -12.44
CA ASP A 554 20.17 -9.96 -13.49
C ASP A 554 20.05 -11.47 -13.24
N GLN A 555 21.11 -12.13 -12.77
CA GLN A 555 21.05 -13.55 -12.37
C GLN A 555 20.15 -13.78 -11.15
N MET A 556 20.08 -12.82 -10.22
CA MET A 556 19.16 -12.85 -9.09
C MET A 556 17.71 -12.71 -9.57
N LEU A 557 17.39 -11.71 -10.40
CA LEU A 557 16.04 -11.52 -10.94
C LEU A 557 15.59 -12.69 -11.82
N GLU A 558 16.49 -13.25 -12.65
CA GLU A 558 16.26 -14.48 -13.41
C GLU A 558 15.89 -15.66 -12.50
N ALA A 559 16.72 -15.93 -11.48
CA ALA A 559 16.52 -17.05 -10.57
C ALA A 559 15.28 -16.87 -9.67
N ALA A 560 14.96 -15.64 -9.27
CA ALA A 560 13.73 -15.31 -8.55
C ALA A 560 12.49 -15.59 -9.42
N PHE A 561 12.41 -14.99 -10.61
CA PHE A 561 11.29 -15.15 -11.53
C PHE A 561 11.11 -16.61 -11.97
N TYR A 562 12.18 -17.29 -12.37
CA TYR A 562 12.12 -18.71 -12.76
C TYR A 562 11.66 -19.61 -11.60
N SER A 563 12.10 -19.32 -10.37
CA SER A 563 11.70 -20.10 -9.20
C SER A 563 10.23 -19.84 -8.83
N TYR A 564 9.79 -18.58 -8.74
CA TYR A 564 8.40 -18.26 -8.47
C TYR A 564 7.46 -18.81 -9.56
N ASN A 565 7.73 -18.51 -10.84
CA ASN A 565 6.85 -18.87 -11.95
C ASN A 565 6.90 -20.39 -12.25
N THR A 566 8.09 -20.92 -12.55
CA THR A 566 8.24 -22.29 -13.10
C THR A 566 8.38 -23.36 -12.02
N ARG A 567 8.92 -23.05 -10.83
CA ARG A 567 9.15 -24.04 -9.75
C ARG A 567 8.04 -24.05 -8.70
N CYS A 568 7.47 -22.89 -8.40
CA CYS A 568 6.49 -22.72 -7.32
C CYS A 568 5.06 -22.45 -7.81
N SER A 569 4.84 -22.16 -9.10
CA SER A 569 3.53 -21.71 -9.63
C SER A 569 2.95 -20.51 -8.84
N ALA A 570 3.81 -19.57 -8.44
CA ALA A 570 3.49 -18.43 -7.58
C ALA A 570 3.50 -17.11 -8.39
N PRO A 571 2.42 -16.80 -9.14
CA PRO A 571 2.38 -15.67 -10.07
C PRO A 571 2.66 -14.33 -9.38
N TYR A 572 2.07 -14.10 -8.21
CA TYR A 572 2.29 -12.86 -7.44
C TYR A 572 3.78 -12.58 -7.17
N GLY A 573 4.55 -13.56 -6.69
CA GLY A 573 6.00 -13.38 -6.44
C GLY A 573 6.81 -13.17 -7.72
N ALA A 574 6.42 -13.81 -8.82
CA ALA A 574 7.04 -13.61 -10.14
C ALA A 574 6.77 -12.21 -10.69
N LEU A 575 5.55 -11.67 -10.52
CA LEU A 575 5.21 -10.30 -10.89
C LEU A 575 5.92 -9.28 -9.98
N ARG A 576 5.84 -9.47 -8.65
CA ARG A 576 6.49 -8.60 -7.65
C ARG A 576 7.98 -8.45 -7.93
N SER A 577 8.70 -9.57 -8.02
CA SER A 577 10.17 -9.55 -8.20
C SER A 577 10.61 -8.81 -9.47
N LEU A 578 9.89 -8.94 -10.59
CA LEU A 578 10.20 -8.18 -11.81
C LEU A 578 9.75 -6.72 -11.78
N LEU A 579 8.57 -6.42 -11.21
CA LEU A 579 8.04 -5.05 -11.11
C LEU A 579 8.91 -4.17 -10.20
N LEU A 580 9.36 -4.72 -9.06
CA LEU A 580 10.27 -4.04 -8.14
C LEU A 580 11.68 -3.90 -8.74
N GLY A 581 12.14 -4.90 -9.49
CA GLY A 581 13.40 -4.84 -10.25
C GLY A 581 13.37 -3.73 -11.32
N LEU A 582 12.28 -3.64 -12.09
CA LEU A 582 12.04 -2.59 -13.09
C LEU A 582 12.14 -1.19 -12.49
N GLU A 583 11.42 -0.90 -11.40
CA GLU A 583 11.41 0.45 -10.80
C GLU A 583 12.76 0.83 -10.19
N LEU A 584 13.41 -0.06 -9.43
CA LEU A 584 14.71 0.27 -8.83
C LEU A 584 15.84 0.37 -9.88
N LEU A 585 15.78 -0.39 -10.97
CA LEU A 585 16.69 -0.19 -12.11
C LEU A 585 16.39 1.12 -12.86
N ARG A 586 15.11 1.50 -13.01
CA ARG A 586 14.70 2.80 -13.60
C ARG A 586 15.27 3.97 -12.79
N LEU A 587 15.08 3.95 -11.47
CA LEU A 587 15.54 4.99 -10.53
C LEU A 587 17.07 5.17 -10.53
N ARG A 588 17.84 4.12 -10.87
CA ARG A 588 19.31 4.20 -11.00
C ARG A 588 19.81 4.85 -12.29
N GLY A 589 18.95 5.06 -13.30
CA GLY A 589 19.24 5.81 -14.52
C GLY A 589 20.35 5.24 -15.43
N GLY A 590 20.71 6.00 -16.47
CA GLY A 590 21.87 5.75 -17.33
C GLY A 590 21.86 4.42 -18.08
N THR A 591 22.79 3.51 -17.74
CA THR A 591 22.82 2.17 -18.36
C THR A 591 21.77 1.22 -17.81
N ASN A 592 21.33 1.42 -16.55
CA ASN A 592 20.34 0.56 -15.89
C ASN A 592 18.96 0.59 -16.59
N ILE A 593 18.63 1.68 -17.30
CA ILE A 593 17.36 1.85 -18.04
C ILE A 593 17.11 0.76 -19.10
N ASP A 594 18.15 0.33 -19.82
CA ASP A 594 17.96 -0.67 -20.88
C ASP A 594 17.65 -2.06 -20.28
N ASP A 595 18.27 -2.38 -19.14
CA ASP A 595 17.99 -3.61 -18.37
C ASP A 595 16.64 -3.54 -17.65
N ALA A 596 16.28 -2.38 -17.08
CA ALA A 596 14.96 -2.11 -16.50
C ALA A 596 13.86 -2.42 -17.51
N GLY A 597 13.94 -1.80 -18.70
CA GLY A 597 12.96 -2.02 -19.76
C GLY A 597 12.96 -3.45 -20.34
N ARG A 598 14.10 -4.17 -20.30
CA ARG A 598 14.13 -5.61 -20.63
C ARG A 598 13.34 -6.43 -19.60
N TRP A 599 13.48 -6.14 -18.31
CA TRP A 599 12.71 -6.82 -17.25
C TRP A 599 11.21 -6.49 -17.30
N GLY A 600 10.85 -5.24 -17.62
CA GLY A 600 9.44 -4.86 -17.86
C GLY A 600 8.82 -5.53 -19.10
N VAL A 601 9.57 -5.64 -20.22
CA VAL A 601 9.11 -6.41 -21.40
C VAL A 601 8.89 -7.88 -21.05
N ARG A 602 9.82 -8.50 -20.33
CA ARG A 602 9.67 -9.90 -19.86
C ARG A 602 8.43 -10.07 -18.97
N LEU A 603 8.10 -9.08 -18.15
CA LEU A 603 6.90 -9.12 -17.32
C LEU A 603 5.63 -9.13 -18.18
N LEU A 604 5.55 -8.32 -19.24
CA LEU A 604 4.45 -8.39 -20.22
C LEU A 604 4.41 -9.75 -20.95
N GLU A 605 5.56 -10.23 -21.43
CA GLU A 605 5.69 -11.55 -22.09
C GLU A 605 5.23 -12.71 -21.19
N SER A 606 5.35 -12.57 -19.86
CA SER A 606 4.92 -13.60 -18.90
C SER A 606 3.41 -13.75 -18.77
N LYS A 607 2.63 -12.73 -19.18
CA LYS A 607 1.15 -12.67 -19.08
C LYS A 607 0.61 -12.99 -17.67
N ILE A 608 1.32 -12.51 -16.64
CA ILE A 608 0.93 -12.68 -15.22
C ILE A 608 0.00 -11.55 -14.75
N SER A 609 0.19 -10.33 -15.26
CA SER A 609 -0.78 -9.24 -15.14
C SER A 609 -1.99 -9.47 -16.05
N GLY A 610 -3.15 -8.99 -15.63
CA GLY A 610 -4.31 -8.76 -16.49
C GLY A 610 -4.17 -7.47 -17.29
N SER A 611 -5.31 -6.95 -17.78
CA SER A 611 -5.36 -5.84 -18.74
C SER A 611 -4.97 -4.49 -18.14
N VAL A 612 -5.33 -4.24 -16.87
CA VAL A 612 -5.01 -2.99 -16.18
C VAL A 612 -3.52 -2.97 -15.86
N GLY A 613 -2.98 -4.09 -15.38
CA GLY A 613 -1.55 -4.23 -15.12
C GLY A 613 -0.70 -4.13 -16.40
N ASP A 614 -1.13 -4.76 -17.50
CA ASP A 614 -0.47 -4.67 -18.81
C ASP A 614 -0.40 -3.22 -19.33
N ALA A 615 -1.53 -2.49 -19.33
CA ALA A 615 -1.60 -1.11 -19.81
C ALA A 615 -0.74 -0.16 -18.95
N LEU A 616 -0.76 -0.32 -17.62
CA LEU A 616 0.10 0.42 -16.69
C LEU A 616 1.59 0.08 -16.88
N ILE A 617 1.96 -1.20 -17.06
CA ILE A 617 3.36 -1.59 -17.30
C ILE A 617 3.85 -1.01 -18.63
N LYS A 618 2.99 -0.86 -19.64
CA LYS A 618 3.30 -0.12 -20.89
C LYS A 618 3.56 1.37 -20.62
N GLU A 619 2.77 2.06 -19.77
CA GLU A 619 3.12 3.42 -19.31
C GLU A 619 4.49 3.45 -18.62
N ARG A 620 4.80 2.46 -17.76
CA ARG A 620 6.09 2.41 -17.06
C ARG A 620 7.25 2.16 -18.00
N LEU A 621 7.07 1.35 -19.04
CA LEU A 621 8.07 1.16 -20.09
C LEU A 621 8.27 2.43 -20.92
N ALA A 622 7.21 3.20 -21.20
CA ALA A 622 7.34 4.53 -21.78
C ALA A 622 8.19 5.44 -20.88
N ILE A 623 7.73 5.74 -19.65
CA ILE A 623 8.43 6.62 -18.69
C ILE A 623 9.88 6.17 -18.45
N CYS A 624 10.12 4.86 -18.33
CA CYS A 624 11.45 4.28 -18.17
C CYS A 624 12.37 4.58 -19.37
N TYR A 625 11.90 4.43 -20.61
CA TYR A 625 12.69 4.79 -21.78
C TYR A 625 12.74 6.32 -22.02
N GLY A 626 11.77 7.08 -21.51
CA GLY A 626 11.74 8.54 -21.58
C GLY A 626 12.88 9.20 -20.78
N SER A 627 13.16 8.69 -19.57
CA SER A 627 14.21 9.24 -18.69
C SER A 627 15.65 8.95 -19.15
N LYS A 628 15.85 8.21 -20.25
CA LYS A 628 17.18 8.02 -20.85
C LYS A 628 17.62 9.23 -21.66
N GLU A 629 18.24 10.19 -20.96
CA GLU A 629 19.05 11.25 -21.57
C GLU A 629 20.09 10.65 -22.55
N GLY A 630 20.30 11.33 -23.69
CA GLY A 630 21.28 10.96 -24.70
C GLY A 630 22.49 11.90 -24.70
N VAL A 631 23.65 11.37 -25.08
CA VAL A 631 24.95 12.04 -24.95
C VAL A 631 25.24 12.95 -26.16
N GLY A 632 25.78 14.14 -25.89
CA GLY A 632 26.18 15.13 -26.89
C GLY A 632 25.00 15.85 -27.56
N SER A 633 25.31 16.78 -28.47
CA SER A 633 24.32 17.61 -29.20
C SER A 633 23.34 16.82 -30.08
N TRP A 634 23.67 15.57 -30.40
CA TRP A 634 22.84 14.65 -31.18
C TRP A 634 22.05 13.66 -30.30
N HIS A 635 22.15 13.76 -28.97
CA HIS A 635 21.51 12.89 -27.98
C HIS A 635 21.69 11.38 -28.26
N TRP A 636 22.92 10.96 -28.57
CA TRP A 636 23.26 9.57 -28.86
C TRP A 636 22.90 8.65 -27.68
N GLY A 637 22.21 7.55 -27.98
CA GLY A 637 21.78 6.57 -26.99
C GLY A 637 20.52 6.92 -26.21
N SER A 638 19.88 8.09 -26.45
CA SER A 638 18.55 8.35 -25.89
C SER A 638 17.52 7.33 -26.40
N ARG A 639 16.44 7.12 -25.65
CA ARG A 639 15.38 6.14 -25.99
C ARG A 639 14.02 6.77 -26.28
N ARG A 640 13.94 8.09 -26.51
CA ARG A 640 12.69 8.85 -26.79
C ARG A 640 11.78 8.20 -27.83
N ARG A 641 12.31 7.72 -28.97
CA ARG A 641 11.49 6.99 -29.97
C ARG A 641 10.86 5.72 -29.41
N LYS A 642 11.59 4.94 -28.60
CA LYS A 642 11.07 3.71 -27.96
C LYS A 642 10.04 4.05 -26.88
N SER A 643 10.28 5.13 -26.13
CA SER A 643 9.34 5.69 -25.15
C SER A 643 8.00 6.08 -25.80
N ALA A 644 8.05 6.82 -26.91
CA ALA A 644 6.86 7.19 -27.69
C ALA A 644 6.11 5.95 -28.21
N THR A 645 6.81 4.95 -28.74
CA THR A 645 6.18 3.67 -29.14
C THR A 645 5.48 2.96 -27.98
N TRP A 646 6.06 2.91 -26.78
CA TRP A 646 5.37 2.35 -25.61
C TRP A 646 4.16 3.18 -25.16
N SER A 647 4.16 4.49 -25.41
CA SER A 647 3.02 5.37 -25.13
C SER A 647 1.87 5.07 -26.09
N VAL A 648 2.15 4.87 -27.39
CA VAL A 648 1.17 4.40 -28.38
C VAL A 648 0.61 3.02 -28.03
N LEU A 649 1.47 2.07 -27.62
CA LEU A 649 1.04 0.72 -27.19
C LEU A 649 0.24 0.74 -25.88
N SER A 650 0.46 1.71 -25.01
CA SER A 650 -0.34 1.93 -23.80
C SER A 650 -1.71 2.53 -24.14
N ALA A 651 -1.77 3.47 -25.09
CA ALA A 651 -3.03 4.03 -25.58
C ALA A 651 -3.95 2.97 -26.23
N ASP A 652 -3.38 2.10 -27.07
CA ASP A 652 -4.06 0.92 -27.62
C ASP A 652 -4.61 0.01 -26.49
N ALA A 653 -3.78 -0.32 -25.50
CA ALA A 653 -4.19 -1.14 -24.36
C ALA A 653 -5.29 -0.50 -23.49
N TRP A 654 -5.32 0.83 -23.39
CA TRP A 654 -6.38 1.56 -22.70
C TRP A 654 -7.67 1.69 -23.52
N LEU A 655 -7.58 1.87 -24.84
CA LEU A 655 -8.74 1.85 -25.75
C LEU A 655 -9.44 0.49 -25.76
N GLN A 656 -8.68 -0.61 -25.75
CA GLN A 656 -9.21 -1.98 -25.60
C GLN A 656 -9.95 -2.21 -24.27
N GLN A 657 -9.82 -1.28 -23.30
CA GLN A 657 -10.50 -1.28 -22.01
C GLN A 657 -11.53 -0.14 -21.86
N SER A 658 -11.81 0.61 -22.93
CA SER A 658 -12.67 1.81 -22.92
C SER A 658 -12.25 2.87 -21.88
N LYS A 659 -10.94 3.03 -21.66
CA LYS A 659 -10.35 4.04 -20.75
C LYS A 659 -9.83 5.22 -21.57
N HIS A 660 -10.76 6.03 -22.07
CA HIS A 660 -10.51 7.06 -23.06
C HIS A 660 -9.64 8.20 -22.54
N ILE A 661 -9.77 8.60 -21.26
CA ILE A 661 -8.93 9.62 -20.63
C ILE A 661 -7.46 9.14 -20.59
N GLN A 662 -7.21 7.91 -20.15
CA GLN A 662 -5.84 7.40 -20.08
C GLN A 662 -5.24 7.12 -21.46
N ALA A 663 -6.06 6.65 -22.40
CA ALA A 663 -5.62 6.46 -23.79
C ALA A 663 -5.22 7.80 -24.45
N ARG A 664 -6.04 8.85 -24.30
CA ARG A 664 -5.74 10.19 -24.82
C ARG A 664 -4.46 10.76 -24.20
N ARG A 665 -4.31 10.68 -22.88
CA ARG A 665 -3.09 11.06 -22.14
C ARG A 665 -1.83 10.37 -22.69
N CYS A 666 -1.94 9.11 -23.11
CA CYS A 666 -0.83 8.34 -23.68
C CYS A 666 -0.53 8.67 -25.15
N LEU A 667 -1.53 9.05 -25.96
CA LEU A 667 -1.29 9.58 -27.31
C LEU A 667 -0.69 10.98 -27.30
N ASP A 668 -1.18 11.87 -26.44
CA ASP A 668 -0.65 13.23 -26.28
C ASP A 668 0.85 13.18 -25.90
N GLU A 669 1.21 12.27 -24.99
CA GLU A 669 2.59 12.01 -24.59
C GLU A 669 3.43 11.43 -25.75
N ALA A 670 2.87 10.54 -26.57
CA ALA A 670 3.53 10.03 -27.77
C ALA A 670 3.79 11.15 -28.80
N GLN A 671 2.77 11.97 -29.10
CA GLN A 671 2.87 13.13 -30.01
C GLN A 671 3.91 14.14 -29.50
N ARG A 672 3.86 14.49 -28.22
CA ARG A 672 4.83 15.35 -27.53
C ARG A 672 6.25 14.84 -27.70
N MET A 673 6.48 13.54 -27.47
CA MET A 673 7.80 12.95 -27.66
C MET A 673 8.26 12.95 -29.12
N TYR A 674 7.40 12.59 -30.08
CA TYR A 674 7.74 12.60 -31.50
C TYR A 674 8.04 14.02 -32.01
N SER A 675 7.33 15.05 -31.55
CA SER A 675 7.57 16.44 -31.93
C SER A 675 8.89 17.00 -31.37
N THR A 676 9.37 16.49 -30.22
CA THR A 676 10.69 16.89 -29.67
C THR A 676 11.91 16.31 -30.40
N LEU A 677 11.72 15.52 -31.47
CA LEU A 677 12.82 14.90 -32.20
C LEU A 677 13.48 15.91 -33.17
N THR A 678 14.81 15.93 -33.19
CA THR A 678 15.63 16.87 -34.00
C THR A 678 15.43 16.77 -35.51
N HIS A 679 14.86 15.67 -36.00
CA HIS A 679 14.45 15.49 -37.39
C HIS A 679 12.92 15.65 -37.50
N LYS A 680 12.48 16.72 -38.19
CA LYS A 680 11.09 17.17 -38.32
C LYS A 680 10.09 16.16 -38.90
N GLU A 681 10.57 15.02 -39.37
CA GLU A 681 9.81 13.97 -40.07
C GLU A 681 9.46 12.79 -39.13
N GLY A 682 9.72 12.96 -37.82
CA GLY A 682 9.12 12.23 -36.69
C GLY A 682 8.74 10.76 -36.93
N ILE A 683 7.43 10.49 -36.86
CA ILE A 683 6.80 9.22 -37.27
C ILE A 683 6.30 9.27 -38.72
N THR A 684 6.22 10.45 -39.35
CA THR A 684 5.55 10.66 -40.66
C THR A 684 6.27 10.04 -41.86
N LYS A 685 7.42 9.37 -41.66
CA LYS A 685 8.05 8.48 -42.66
C LYS A 685 7.62 7.02 -42.59
N PHE A 686 6.82 6.66 -41.58
CA PHE A 686 6.42 5.28 -41.31
C PHE A 686 4.90 5.18 -41.47
N GLU A 687 4.46 5.16 -42.73
CA GLU A 687 3.04 5.11 -43.18
C GLU A 687 2.15 4.30 -42.22
N ALA A 688 2.31 2.97 -42.16
CA ALA A 688 1.54 2.08 -41.30
C ALA A 688 1.59 2.39 -39.78
N ALA A 689 2.60 3.13 -39.29
CA ALA A 689 2.67 3.57 -37.90
C ALA A 689 2.02 4.95 -37.68
N GLY A 690 2.00 5.80 -38.71
CA GLY A 690 1.16 7.00 -38.78
C GLY A 690 -0.31 6.63 -38.86
N ASP A 691 -0.66 5.69 -39.74
CA ASP A 691 -2.02 5.15 -39.91
C ASP A 691 -2.55 4.56 -38.60
N PHE A 692 -1.73 3.77 -37.90
CA PHE A 692 -2.10 3.22 -36.59
C PHE A 692 -2.27 4.31 -35.51
N MET A 693 -1.41 5.34 -35.49
CA MET A 693 -1.63 6.49 -34.61
C MET A 693 -2.89 7.28 -34.99
N ALA A 694 -3.25 7.33 -36.27
CA ALA A 694 -4.47 7.99 -36.74
C ALA A 694 -5.73 7.18 -36.40
N SER A 695 -5.72 5.85 -36.51
CA SER A 695 -6.86 5.01 -36.11
C SER A 695 -7.13 5.08 -34.60
N LEU A 696 -6.08 5.10 -33.76
CA LEU A 696 -6.26 5.31 -32.32
C LEU A 696 -6.80 6.72 -31.97
N GLN A 697 -6.49 7.73 -32.79
CA GLN A 697 -7.09 9.08 -32.66
C GLN A 697 -8.56 9.08 -33.12
N HIS A 698 -8.88 8.38 -34.20
CA HIS A 698 -10.24 8.23 -34.72
C HIS A 698 -11.16 7.57 -33.67
N SER A 699 -10.74 6.43 -33.10
CA SER A 699 -11.49 5.75 -32.03
C SER A 699 -11.55 6.53 -30.69
N LEU A 700 -10.75 7.59 -30.53
CA LEU A 700 -10.88 8.56 -29.43
C LEU A 700 -11.79 9.75 -29.77
N ALA A 701 -12.20 9.91 -31.02
CA ALA A 701 -13.19 10.90 -31.48
C ALA A 701 -14.57 10.27 -31.71
N GLU A 702 -14.64 8.99 -32.04
CA GLU A 702 -15.87 8.17 -32.07
C GLU A 702 -16.34 7.75 -30.67
N SER A 703 -15.51 7.95 -29.64
CA SER A 703 -15.92 7.87 -28.24
C SER A 703 -17.02 8.92 -27.96
N PRO A 704 -18.06 8.62 -27.15
CA PRO A 704 -19.29 9.42 -27.11
C PRO A 704 -19.11 10.79 -26.42
N ASP A 705 -18.59 11.77 -27.18
CA ASP A 705 -18.44 13.18 -26.79
C ASP A 705 -18.38 14.14 -28.01
N VAL A 706 -18.85 13.68 -29.20
CA VAL A 706 -18.69 14.43 -30.48
C VAL A 706 -19.91 14.39 -31.42
N SER A 707 -20.70 13.30 -31.49
CA SER A 707 -21.76 13.14 -32.52
C SER A 707 -23.04 13.93 -32.27
N ASP A 708 -23.44 14.12 -31.02
CA ASP A 708 -24.82 14.51 -30.67
C ASP A 708 -24.98 16.05 -30.56
N ASN A 709 -24.05 16.82 -31.13
CA ASN A 709 -24.08 18.28 -31.15
C ASN A 709 -23.63 18.90 -32.49
N GLU A 710 -23.70 18.14 -33.59
CA GLU A 710 -23.97 18.74 -34.90
C GLU A 710 -25.47 19.05 -34.96
N GLY A 711 -25.86 20.16 -34.32
CA GLY A 711 -27.20 20.71 -34.49
C GLY A 711 -27.41 21.05 -35.96
N GLU A 712 -28.52 20.58 -36.54
CA GLU A 712 -28.91 20.85 -37.92
C GLU A 712 -28.86 22.37 -38.16
N GLY A 713 -28.16 22.77 -39.23
CA GLY A 713 -28.04 24.20 -39.55
C GLY A 713 -29.40 24.75 -39.96
N ASP A 714 -29.82 25.86 -39.35
CA ASP A 714 -30.91 26.68 -39.88
C ASP A 714 -30.51 27.14 -41.30
N ASP A 715 -31.12 26.54 -42.33
CA ASP A 715 -31.23 27.16 -43.64
C ASP A 715 -32.23 28.33 -43.52
N ASP A 716 -31.75 29.56 -43.75
CA ASP A 716 -32.61 30.73 -43.98
C ASP A 716 -33.53 30.45 -45.20
N ASP A 717 -34.84 30.39 -45.01
CA ASP A 717 -35.81 30.75 -46.06
C ASP A 717 -37.18 31.17 -45.47
N ASP A 718 -37.66 32.33 -45.95
CA ASP A 718 -38.99 32.96 -45.87
C ASP A 718 -39.88 32.84 -44.61
N ILE A 719 -40.02 33.99 -43.92
CA ILE A 719 -41.15 34.29 -43.02
C ILE A 719 -42.35 34.76 -43.87
N ASP A 720 -43.41 33.95 -43.94
CA ASP A 720 -44.72 34.36 -44.45
C ASP A 720 -45.77 34.38 -43.32
N GLU A 721 -46.38 35.54 -43.05
CA GLU A 721 -47.43 35.70 -42.04
C GLU A 721 -48.83 35.43 -42.64
N GLU A 722 -49.44 34.27 -42.36
CA GLU A 722 -50.90 34.10 -42.45
C GLU A 722 -51.53 33.58 -41.15
N SER A 723 -52.81 33.92 -40.95
CA SER A 723 -53.45 34.00 -39.64
C SER A 723 -54.55 32.95 -39.39
N GLU A 724 -54.69 32.59 -38.11
CA GLU A 724 -55.90 32.05 -37.44
C GLU A 724 -56.76 30.97 -38.13
N ALA A 725 -56.82 29.78 -37.51
CA ALA A 725 -58.12 29.12 -37.22
C ALA A 725 -58.01 28.09 -36.07
N LEU A 726 -58.88 28.20 -35.07
CA LEU A 726 -59.17 27.13 -34.10
C LEU A 726 -60.38 26.32 -34.57
N ASN A 727 -60.35 24.98 -34.46
CA ASN A 727 -61.54 24.17 -34.12
C ASN A 727 -61.25 22.69 -33.75
N ASP A 728 -61.81 22.27 -32.62
CA ASP A 728 -62.32 20.95 -32.21
C ASP A 728 -62.09 19.71 -33.13
N MET A 729 -61.60 18.54 -32.67
CA MET A 729 -62.27 17.67 -31.68
C MET A 729 -61.38 16.53 -31.08
N LYS A 730 -61.84 15.97 -29.94
CA LYS A 730 -61.47 14.64 -29.35
C LYS A 730 -62.61 13.62 -29.65
N PRO A 731 -62.47 12.26 -29.53
CA PRO A 731 -61.90 11.59 -28.34
C PRO A 731 -61.27 10.16 -28.45
N ARG A 732 -60.55 9.78 -27.37
CA ARG A 732 -60.45 8.45 -26.69
C ARG A 732 -60.29 7.11 -27.48
N ARG A 733 -59.18 6.40 -27.17
CA ARG A 733 -59.05 5.08 -26.47
C ARG A 733 -60.12 3.98 -26.73
N PRO A 734 -59.74 2.67 -26.79
CA PRO A 734 -59.06 2.02 -25.66
C PRO A 734 -57.99 0.94 -25.98
N SER A 735 -57.41 0.39 -24.91
CA SER A 735 -56.64 -0.86 -24.87
C SER A 735 -57.50 -1.98 -24.27
N THR A 736 -57.27 -3.23 -24.69
CA THR A 736 -57.78 -4.46 -24.06
C THR A 736 -56.71 -5.55 -24.15
N ALA A 737 -56.68 -6.46 -23.17
CA ALA A 737 -55.63 -7.48 -23.02
C ALA A 737 -56.21 -8.91 -22.94
N ALA A 738 -55.31 -9.89 -23.11
CA ALA A 738 -55.42 -11.32 -22.76
C ALA A 738 -56.48 -12.18 -23.50
N VAL A 739 -56.09 -13.42 -23.84
CA VAL A 739 -56.51 -14.68 -23.17
C VAL A 739 -55.95 -15.89 -23.95
N ASP A 740 -55.70 -16.99 -23.24
CA ASP A 740 -55.19 -18.27 -23.74
C ASP A 740 -56.11 -18.98 -24.76
N MET A 741 -55.56 -19.93 -25.53
CA MET A 741 -55.84 -21.38 -25.33
C MET A 741 -55.19 -22.31 -26.37
N TYR A 742 -54.71 -23.45 -25.86
CA TYR A 742 -54.70 -24.80 -26.47
C TYR A 742 -54.73 -24.96 -28.02
N ARG A 743 -53.74 -25.72 -28.52
CA ARG A 743 -54.08 -27.00 -29.16
C ARG A 743 -53.00 -28.07 -29.01
N ASP A 744 -53.47 -29.31 -28.90
CA ASP A 744 -52.72 -30.56 -28.73
C ASP A 744 -52.89 -31.44 -29.99
N THR A 745 -51.87 -32.21 -30.36
CA THR A 745 -52.00 -33.50 -31.07
C THR A 745 -50.70 -34.34 -30.99
N THR A 746 -50.67 -35.23 -30.00
CA THR A 746 -50.04 -36.57 -29.97
C THR A 746 -49.47 -37.19 -31.27
N LYS A 747 -48.30 -37.85 -31.16
CA LYS A 747 -47.97 -39.28 -31.47
C LYS A 747 -46.45 -39.51 -31.30
N GLU A 748 -45.89 -40.47 -30.55
CA GLU A 748 -46.08 -41.93 -30.33
C GLU A 748 -44.86 -42.70 -30.91
N GLU A 749 -44.46 -43.78 -30.22
CA GLU A 749 -43.31 -44.68 -30.50
C GLU A 749 -41.89 -44.05 -30.42
N GLY A 750 -40.87 -44.64 -29.79
CA GLY A 750 -40.85 -45.76 -28.82
C GLY A 750 -39.66 -46.72 -28.99
N SER A 751 -38.60 -46.58 -28.17
CA SER A 751 -37.66 -47.69 -27.88
C SER A 751 -36.80 -47.42 -26.63
N SER A 752 -36.32 -48.49 -26.01
CA SER A 752 -35.80 -48.56 -24.63
C SER A 752 -34.30 -48.29 -24.44
N MET A 753 -33.93 -48.12 -23.18
CA MET A 753 -32.57 -48.28 -22.64
C MET A 753 -32.00 -49.69 -22.92
N ASP A 754 -30.69 -49.76 -23.21
CA ASP A 754 -29.64 -50.26 -22.29
C ASP A 754 -28.29 -49.67 -22.79
N GLY A 755 -27.26 -49.37 -21.99
CA GLY A 755 -26.47 -50.29 -21.15
C GLY A 755 -25.18 -50.67 -21.90
N GLY A 756 -23.95 -50.61 -21.36
CA GLY A 756 -23.49 -50.15 -20.05
C GLY A 756 -22.12 -50.75 -19.72
N THR A 757 -21.07 -49.92 -19.71
CA THR A 757 -19.70 -50.17 -19.15
C THR A 757 -19.01 -48.84 -18.91
#